data_AF-A0A2J8W554-F1
#
_entry.id   AF-A0A2J8W554-F1
#
_cell.length_a   1.000
_cell.length_b   1.000
_cell.length_c   1.000
_cell.angle_alpha   90.00
_cell.angle_beta   90.00
_cell.angle_gamma   90.00
#
_symmetry.space_group_name_H-M   'P 1'
#
loop_
_entity.id
_entity.type
_entity.pdbx_description
1 polymer ?
#
loop_
_entity_poly.entity_id
_entity_poly.type
_entity_poly.pdbx_seq_one_letter_code
_entity_poly.pdbx_strand_id
1 'polypeptide(L)'
;LCLEKLPISSSTSNLHVDREQDVITCYEKAGDIALLYLQEIERVILSNIQNRSPKPGPAPHDQELGFFLETGLQRAHVLYFKNGNLTRGVGRFRELLRAVETRTTQNLRMTIARQLAEILLRGMCEQSYWNPLEDPPCQSPLDDPLRKGANTKTYTLTRRARVYSGENIFCPQENTEEALLLLLISESMANRDAVLSRIPEHKSDRLISLQSASVVYDLLTIALGRRGQYEMLSECLERAMKFAFEEFHLWYQFALSLMAAGKSARAVKVLKECIRLKPDDATIPLLAAKLCMGSLHWLEEAEKFAKTVVDVGEKTSEFKAKGYLALGLTYSLQATDASLRGMQEVLQRKALLAFQRAHSLSPTDHQAAFYLALQLAISRQIPEALGYVRQALQLQGDDANSLHLLALLLSAQKHYHDALNIIDMALSEYPENFILLFSKVKLQSLCRGPDEALLTCKHMLQIWKSCYNLTNPSDSGRGSSLLDRTIADRRQLNTITLPDFSDPETGNSPEAYFHGFPSLFSVTEVYIGIGKPAEATACTQEAANLFPMSHNVLYMRGQIAELRGSMDEARRWYEEALAISPTHVKSMQRLALILHQLGRYSLAEKILRDAVQVNSTAHEVWNGLGEVLQAQGNDAAATECFLTALELEASSPAVPFTIIPRVL
;
A
#
# COMPACT_ATOMS: atom_id res chain seq x y z
N LEU A 1 29.09 -45.01 -1.80
CA LEU A 1 29.29 -45.38 -0.38
C LEU A 1 30.68 -45.95 -0.15
N CYS A 2 31.05 -47.09 -0.74
CA CYS A 2 32.39 -47.68 -0.54
C CYS A 2 33.52 -46.73 -0.98
N LEU A 3 33.36 -46.08 -2.15
CA LEU A 3 34.34 -45.10 -2.64
C LEU A 3 34.51 -43.88 -1.70
N GLU A 4 33.45 -43.44 -1.01
CA GLU A 4 33.52 -42.37 0.00
C GLU A 4 34.23 -42.80 1.29
N LYS A 5 34.26 -44.10 1.60
CA LYS A 5 34.86 -44.63 2.84
C LYS A 5 36.38 -44.84 2.74
N LEU A 6 36.96 -44.75 1.55
CA LEU A 6 38.40 -44.91 1.34
C LEU A 6 39.16 -43.66 1.83
N PRO A 7 40.19 -43.80 2.68
CA PRO A 7 40.90 -42.65 3.25
C PRO A 7 41.63 -41.82 2.18
N ILE A 8 41.80 -40.53 2.48
CA ILE A 8 42.47 -39.56 1.63
C ILE A 8 43.98 -39.64 1.91
N SER A 9 44.77 -40.16 0.97
CA SER A 9 46.24 -40.11 1.05
C SER A 9 46.72 -38.69 0.69
N SER A 10 47.49 -38.08 1.60
CA SER A 10 47.85 -36.66 1.65
C SER A 10 48.78 -36.11 0.57
N SER A 11 48.95 -36.76 -0.59
CA SER A 11 50.05 -36.45 -1.51
C SER A 11 49.68 -35.85 -2.88
N THR A 12 48.41 -35.64 -3.25
CA THR A 12 48.09 -35.01 -4.56
C THR A 12 46.67 -34.40 -4.59
N SER A 13 46.56 -33.07 -4.69
CA SER A 13 45.27 -32.38 -4.74
C SER A 13 44.45 -32.70 -6.01
N ASN A 14 45.09 -33.01 -7.14
CA ASN A 14 44.40 -33.31 -8.40
C ASN A 14 43.72 -34.69 -8.41
N LEU A 15 44.30 -35.69 -7.74
CA LEU A 15 43.71 -37.04 -7.61
C LEU A 15 42.45 -37.04 -6.70
N HIS A 16 42.32 -36.03 -5.84
CA HIS A 16 41.16 -35.87 -4.97
C HIS A 16 39.91 -35.43 -5.75
N VAL A 17 40.05 -34.43 -6.63
CA VAL A 17 38.95 -33.89 -7.44
C VAL A 17 38.39 -34.94 -8.41
N ASP A 18 39.26 -35.77 -8.97
CA ASP A 18 38.89 -36.83 -9.93
C ASP A 18 38.09 -37.96 -9.24
N ARG A 19 38.54 -38.42 -8.07
CA ARG A 19 37.83 -39.43 -7.28
C ARG A 19 36.47 -38.95 -6.77
N GLU A 20 36.38 -37.68 -6.40
CA GLU A 20 35.13 -37.10 -5.92
C GLU A 20 34.10 -36.97 -7.06
N GLN A 21 34.55 -36.64 -8.27
CA GLN A 21 33.70 -36.64 -9.46
C GLN A 21 33.18 -38.04 -9.79
N ASP A 22 34.00 -39.08 -9.63
CA ASP A 22 33.58 -40.48 -9.82
C ASP A 22 32.53 -40.91 -8.79
N VAL A 23 32.73 -40.54 -7.52
CA VAL A 23 31.75 -40.79 -6.43
C VAL A 23 30.40 -40.18 -6.79
N ILE A 24 30.39 -38.91 -7.23
CA ILE A 24 29.15 -38.21 -7.61
C ILE A 24 28.51 -38.89 -8.82
N THR A 25 29.30 -39.25 -9.83
CA THR A 25 28.82 -39.95 -11.03
C THR A 25 28.16 -41.29 -10.69
N CYS A 26 28.71 -42.04 -9.72
CA CYS A 26 28.07 -43.26 -9.20
C CYS A 26 26.70 -42.97 -8.60
N TYR A 27 26.57 -41.90 -7.79
CA TYR A 27 25.29 -41.53 -7.19
C TYR A 27 24.28 -41.00 -8.22
N GLU A 28 24.71 -40.22 -9.21
CA GLU A 28 23.82 -39.78 -10.30
C GLU A 28 23.22 -40.96 -11.06
N LYS A 29 24.06 -41.92 -11.47
CA LYS A 29 23.61 -43.15 -12.13
C LYS A 29 22.67 -43.95 -11.23
N ALA A 30 22.99 -44.07 -9.94
CA ALA A 30 22.14 -44.78 -8.99
C ALA A 30 20.75 -44.12 -8.86
N GLY A 31 20.69 -42.79 -8.74
CA GLY A 31 19.43 -42.04 -8.67
C GLY A 31 18.60 -42.16 -9.95
N ASP A 32 19.23 -42.04 -11.13
CA ASP A 32 18.55 -42.13 -12.42
C ASP A 32 17.94 -43.52 -12.65
N ILE A 33 18.67 -44.58 -12.28
CA ILE A 33 18.20 -45.97 -12.36
C ILE A 33 17.13 -46.24 -11.29
N ALA A 34 17.28 -45.68 -10.08
CA ALA A 34 16.29 -45.81 -9.02
C ALA A 34 14.94 -45.21 -9.42
N LEU A 35 14.92 -44.01 -10.02
CA LEU A 35 13.69 -43.42 -10.55
C LEU A 35 13.01 -44.30 -11.61
N LEU A 36 13.80 -44.84 -12.53
CA LEU A 36 13.29 -45.76 -13.56
C LEU A 36 12.68 -47.02 -12.91
N TYR A 37 13.36 -47.60 -11.92
CA TYR A 37 12.86 -48.75 -11.18
C TYR A 37 11.54 -48.45 -10.46
N LEU A 38 11.45 -47.32 -9.75
CA LEU A 38 10.27 -46.92 -8.98
C LEU A 38 9.04 -46.69 -9.88
N GLN A 39 9.23 -46.08 -11.06
CA GLN A 39 8.14 -45.91 -12.02
C GLN A 39 7.70 -47.26 -12.64
N GLU A 40 8.64 -48.15 -12.92
CA GLU A 40 8.35 -49.44 -13.54
C GLU A 40 7.62 -50.37 -12.56
N ILE A 41 8.04 -50.41 -11.30
CA ILE A 41 7.39 -51.24 -10.27
C ILE A 41 5.96 -50.76 -10.00
N GLU A 42 5.73 -49.44 -9.93
CA GLU A 42 4.38 -48.89 -9.77
C GLU A 42 3.48 -49.23 -10.97
N ARG A 43 4.00 -49.11 -12.20
CA ARG A 43 3.28 -49.52 -13.41
C ARG A 43 2.89 -51.01 -13.38
N VAL A 44 3.78 -51.87 -12.90
CA VAL A 44 3.52 -53.31 -12.73
C VAL A 44 2.45 -53.55 -11.67
N ILE A 45 2.52 -52.86 -10.53
CA ILE A 45 1.52 -52.95 -9.46
C ILE A 45 0.13 -52.55 -9.97
N LEU A 46 0.02 -51.42 -10.68
CA LEU A 46 -1.25 -50.95 -11.25
C LEU A 46 -1.86 -51.95 -12.25
N SER A 47 -1.03 -52.57 -13.09
CA SER A 47 -1.47 -53.60 -14.06
C SER A 47 -1.98 -54.87 -13.37
N ASN A 48 -1.39 -55.25 -12.23
CA ASN A 48 -1.81 -56.41 -11.45
C ASN A 48 -3.12 -56.17 -10.68
N ILE A 49 -3.42 -54.92 -10.30
CA ILE A 49 -4.67 -54.54 -9.63
C ILE A 49 -5.86 -54.57 -10.62
N GLN A 50 -5.67 -54.12 -11.86
CA GLN A 50 -6.72 -54.17 -12.89
C GLN A 50 -7.12 -55.59 -13.31
N ASN A 51 -6.25 -56.58 -13.08
CA ASN A 51 -6.49 -57.98 -13.43
C ASN A 51 -7.06 -58.84 -12.28
N ARG A 52 -7.37 -58.26 -11.11
CA ARG A 52 -7.96 -58.98 -9.96
C ARG A 52 -9.39 -58.54 -9.71
N SER A 53 -10.32 -59.50 -9.64
CA SER A 53 -11.67 -59.30 -9.08
C SER A 53 -11.60 -58.98 -7.58
N PRO A 54 -12.56 -58.21 -7.01
CA PRO A 54 -12.46 -57.71 -5.65
C PRO A 54 -12.63 -58.87 -4.66
N LYS A 55 -11.51 -59.37 -4.13
CA LYS A 55 -11.49 -60.19 -2.91
C LYS A 55 -10.80 -59.38 -1.81
N PRO A 56 -11.30 -59.43 -0.56
CA PRO A 56 -10.72 -58.71 0.56
C PRO A 56 -9.42 -59.43 0.98
N GLY A 57 -8.32 -59.06 0.34
CA GLY A 57 -6.96 -59.36 0.79
C GLY A 57 -6.38 -58.15 1.54
N PRO A 58 -5.32 -58.35 2.35
CA PRO A 58 -4.72 -57.28 3.12
C PRO A 58 -4.27 -56.15 2.19
N ALA A 59 -4.45 -54.91 2.65
CA ALA A 59 -4.08 -53.69 1.92
C ALA A 59 -2.65 -53.79 1.38
N PRO A 60 -2.36 -53.24 0.18
CA PRO A 60 -1.01 -53.24 -0.35
C PRO A 60 -0.07 -52.58 0.66
N HIS A 61 0.94 -53.32 1.12
CA HIS A 61 1.99 -52.80 2.00
C HIS A 61 2.57 -51.51 1.41
N ASP A 62 2.58 -50.44 2.19
CA ASP A 62 3.29 -49.20 1.86
C ASP A 62 4.75 -49.55 1.60
N GLN A 63 5.17 -49.46 0.34
CA GLN A 63 6.52 -49.82 -0.08
C GLN A 63 7.44 -48.65 0.27
N GLU A 64 8.03 -48.71 1.46
CA GLU A 64 8.96 -47.70 1.96
C GLU A 64 10.28 -47.71 1.18
N LEU A 65 10.89 -46.54 1.02
CA LEU A 65 12.15 -46.41 0.28
C LEU A 65 13.29 -47.04 1.08
N GLY A 66 13.92 -48.08 0.52
CA GLY A 66 15.08 -48.69 1.17
C GLY A 66 16.28 -47.74 1.22
N PHE A 67 17.12 -47.85 2.26
CA PHE A 67 18.32 -47.03 2.51
C PHE A 67 19.19 -46.77 1.25
N PHE A 68 19.41 -47.79 0.42
CA PHE A 68 20.24 -47.65 -0.78
C PHE A 68 19.58 -46.80 -1.87
N LEU A 69 18.25 -46.87 -2.01
CA LEU A 69 17.50 -46.05 -2.96
C LEU A 69 17.48 -44.59 -2.49
N GLU A 70 17.20 -44.35 -1.21
CA GLU A 70 17.28 -43.01 -0.62
C GLU A 70 18.65 -42.38 -0.81
N THR A 71 19.70 -43.14 -0.49
CA THR A 71 21.08 -42.69 -0.67
C THR A 71 21.36 -42.41 -2.15
N GLY A 72 20.93 -43.27 -3.06
CA GLY A 72 21.12 -43.08 -4.51
C GLY A 72 20.42 -41.82 -5.04
N LEU A 73 19.21 -41.54 -4.54
CA LEU A 73 18.41 -40.38 -4.96
C LEU A 73 18.95 -39.06 -4.40
N GLN A 74 19.36 -39.04 -3.13
CA GLN A 74 19.69 -37.79 -2.43
C GLN A 74 21.17 -37.43 -2.47
N ARG A 75 22.07 -38.42 -2.44
CA ARG A 75 23.48 -38.16 -2.11
C ARG A 75 24.21 -37.34 -3.18
N ALA A 76 23.82 -37.45 -4.46
CA ALA A 76 24.44 -36.71 -5.56
C ALA A 76 24.31 -35.19 -5.38
N HIS A 77 23.09 -34.67 -5.21
CA HIS A 77 22.88 -33.22 -5.04
C HIS A 77 23.44 -32.71 -3.70
N VAL A 78 23.42 -33.52 -2.63
CA VAL A 78 24.05 -33.17 -1.35
C VAL A 78 25.56 -32.93 -1.53
N LEU A 79 26.25 -33.76 -2.30
CA LEU A 79 27.68 -33.56 -2.60
C LEU A 79 27.89 -32.34 -3.49
N TYR A 80 27.04 -32.10 -4.48
CA TYR A 80 27.13 -30.90 -5.32
C TYR A 80 27.05 -29.60 -4.49
N PHE A 81 26.09 -29.50 -3.58
CA PHE A 81 25.96 -28.31 -2.72
C PHE A 81 27.09 -28.20 -1.70
N LYS A 82 27.59 -29.31 -1.14
CA LYS A 82 28.78 -29.28 -0.26
C LYS A 82 30.01 -28.74 -0.97
N ASN A 83 30.11 -29.00 -2.27
CA ASN A 83 31.25 -28.62 -3.09
C ASN A 83 31.09 -27.22 -3.72
N GLY A 84 30.08 -26.45 -3.30
CA GLY A 84 29.79 -25.12 -3.84
C GLY A 84 29.40 -25.12 -5.33
N ASN A 85 28.99 -26.27 -5.88
CA ASN A 85 28.57 -26.39 -7.28
C ASN A 85 27.03 -26.27 -7.34
N LEU A 86 26.56 -25.02 -7.32
CA LEU A 86 25.14 -24.72 -7.28
C LEU A 86 24.45 -25.11 -8.59
N THR A 87 25.11 -24.93 -9.74
CA THR A 87 24.46 -25.21 -11.02
C THR A 87 24.16 -26.69 -11.21
N ARG A 88 25.10 -27.58 -10.89
CA ARG A 88 24.87 -29.04 -10.95
C ARG A 88 23.90 -29.50 -9.87
N GLY A 89 23.96 -28.91 -8.68
CA GLY A 89 23.01 -29.19 -7.60
C GLY A 89 21.57 -28.88 -8.01
N VAL A 90 21.34 -27.67 -8.55
CA VAL A 90 20.04 -27.24 -9.10
C VAL A 90 19.62 -28.10 -10.29
N GLY A 91 20.54 -28.42 -11.19
CA GLY A 91 20.30 -29.35 -12.30
C GLY A 91 19.79 -30.71 -11.82
N ARG A 92 20.42 -31.29 -10.79
CA ARG A 92 19.95 -32.54 -10.18
C ARG A 92 18.59 -32.41 -9.51
N PHE A 93 18.30 -31.31 -8.83
CA PHE A 93 16.96 -31.05 -8.28
C PHE A 93 15.89 -31.00 -9.38
N ARG A 94 16.14 -30.27 -10.47
CA ARG A 94 15.24 -30.19 -11.63
C ARG A 94 15.04 -31.56 -12.29
N GLU A 95 16.10 -32.35 -12.47
CA GLU A 95 16.01 -33.71 -13.02
C GLU A 95 15.10 -34.63 -12.19
N LEU A 96 15.26 -34.61 -10.86
CA LEU A 96 14.44 -35.41 -9.95
C LEU A 96 12.97 -34.95 -9.95
N LEU A 97 12.71 -33.65 -10.00
CA LEU A 97 11.34 -33.09 -9.97
C LEU A 97 10.60 -33.25 -11.31
N ARG A 98 11.32 -33.23 -12.42
CA ARG A 98 10.80 -33.45 -13.78
C ARG A 98 10.43 -34.90 -14.05
N ALA A 99 11.01 -35.86 -13.35
CA ALA A 99 10.59 -37.25 -13.42
C ALA A 99 9.13 -37.40 -12.97
N VAL A 100 8.36 -38.20 -13.69
CA VAL A 100 6.94 -38.47 -13.38
C VAL A 100 6.84 -39.05 -11.97
N GLU A 101 5.92 -38.47 -11.18
CA GLU A 101 5.66 -38.83 -9.80
C GLU A 101 5.27 -40.30 -9.63
N THR A 102 5.72 -40.89 -8.52
CA THR A 102 5.38 -42.23 -8.03
C THR A 102 4.99 -42.08 -6.57
N ARG A 103 4.09 -42.93 -6.04
CA ARG A 103 3.67 -42.89 -4.62
C ARG A 103 4.84 -42.83 -3.64
N THR A 104 5.90 -43.59 -3.91
CA THR A 104 7.09 -43.65 -3.05
C THR A 104 7.99 -42.42 -3.16
N THR A 105 7.88 -41.61 -4.22
CA THR A 105 8.71 -40.41 -4.44
C THR A 105 8.05 -39.11 -3.98
N GLN A 106 6.81 -39.14 -3.49
CA GLN A 106 6.04 -37.95 -3.10
C GLN A 106 6.75 -37.11 -2.03
N ASN A 107 7.14 -37.73 -0.91
CA ASN A 107 7.82 -37.02 0.18
C ASN A 107 9.19 -36.46 -0.24
N LEU A 108 9.93 -37.22 -1.07
CA LEU A 108 11.19 -36.75 -1.65
C LEU A 108 10.97 -35.52 -2.55
N ARG A 109 9.95 -35.54 -3.42
CA ARG A 109 9.64 -34.41 -4.30
C ARG A 109 9.17 -33.19 -3.52
N MET A 110 8.36 -33.37 -2.48
CA MET A 110 7.90 -32.29 -1.60
C MET A 110 9.08 -31.55 -0.96
N THR A 111 10.03 -32.30 -0.40
CA THR A 111 11.22 -31.74 0.29
C THR A 111 12.21 -31.10 -0.68
N ILE A 112 12.47 -31.76 -1.82
CA ILE A 112 13.35 -31.22 -2.87
C ILE A 112 12.74 -29.97 -3.52
N ALA A 113 11.44 -29.94 -3.78
CA ALA A 113 10.77 -28.76 -4.34
C ALA A 113 10.94 -27.54 -3.43
N ARG A 114 10.73 -27.72 -2.12
CA ARG A 114 10.98 -26.66 -1.13
C ARG A 114 12.43 -26.22 -1.11
N GLN A 115 13.39 -27.15 -1.07
CA GLN A 115 14.82 -26.82 -1.06
C GLN A 115 15.26 -26.09 -2.33
N LEU A 116 14.74 -26.48 -3.49
CA LEU A 116 15.02 -25.79 -4.75
C LEU A 116 14.41 -24.38 -4.73
N ALA A 117 13.18 -24.21 -4.25
CA ALA A 117 12.56 -22.89 -4.09
C ALA A 117 13.38 -22.00 -3.14
N GLU A 118 13.91 -22.53 -2.05
CA GLU A 118 14.84 -21.80 -1.19
C GLU A 118 16.07 -21.32 -1.97
N ILE A 119 16.73 -22.20 -2.72
CA ILE A 119 17.92 -21.82 -3.51
C ILE A 119 17.57 -20.74 -4.54
N LEU A 120 16.42 -20.86 -5.22
CA LEU A 120 15.98 -19.87 -6.20
C LEU A 120 15.71 -18.49 -5.58
N LEU A 121 15.20 -18.44 -4.35
CA LEU A 121 14.83 -17.19 -3.68
C LEU A 121 16.00 -16.46 -2.99
N ARG A 122 17.00 -17.17 -2.48
CA ARG A 122 18.15 -16.60 -1.73
C ARG A 122 19.52 -16.85 -2.37
N GLY A 123 19.66 -17.86 -3.21
CA GLY A 123 20.93 -18.28 -3.80
C GLY A 123 21.13 -17.89 -5.25
N MET A 124 20.11 -17.38 -5.93
CA MET A 124 20.15 -17.00 -7.35
C MET A 124 19.47 -15.64 -7.56
N CYS A 125 19.89 -14.94 -8.63
CA CYS A 125 19.24 -13.74 -9.14
C CYS A 125 18.75 -13.95 -10.58
N GLU A 126 17.99 -12.98 -11.10
CA GLU A 126 17.38 -13.02 -12.44
C GLU A 126 18.42 -13.21 -13.55
N GLN A 127 19.61 -12.61 -13.42
CA GLN A 127 20.69 -12.76 -14.41
C GLN A 127 21.37 -14.12 -14.39
N SER A 128 21.26 -14.86 -13.28
CA SER A 128 21.87 -16.18 -13.12
C SER A 128 20.90 -17.32 -13.37
N TYR A 129 19.65 -17.00 -13.71
CA TYR A 129 18.60 -17.98 -13.97
C TYR A 129 18.75 -18.59 -15.37
N TRP A 130 18.41 -19.87 -15.48
CA TRP A 130 18.25 -20.56 -16.77
C TRP A 130 17.03 -21.47 -16.69
N ASN A 131 16.36 -21.68 -17.83
CA ASN A 131 15.12 -22.45 -17.86
C ASN A 131 15.35 -23.93 -17.48
N PRO A 132 14.39 -24.62 -16.83
CA PRO A 132 14.52 -26.04 -16.50
C PRO A 132 14.65 -26.99 -17.72
N LEU A 133 14.32 -26.49 -18.91
CA LEU A 133 14.45 -27.17 -20.19
C LEU A 133 15.72 -26.77 -20.98
N GLU A 134 16.39 -25.68 -20.57
CA GLU A 134 17.61 -25.20 -21.19
C GLU A 134 18.84 -25.84 -20.56
N ASP A 135 19.92 -25.90 -21.35
CA ASP A 135 21.22 -26.29 -20.83
C ASP A 135 21.78 -25.20 -19.90
N PRO A 136 22.38 -25.58 -18.76
CA PRO A 136 22.95 -24.62 -17.84
C PRO A 136 24.13 -23.85 -18.48
N PRO A 137 24.38 -22.60 -18.03
CA PRO A 137 25.45 -21.79 -18.59
C PRO A 137 26.83 -22.44 -18.42
N CYS A 138 27.70 -22.27 -19.43
CA CYS A 138 29.04 -22.84 -19.47
C CYS A 138 29.94 -22.33 -18.34
N GLN A 139 29.75 -21.08 -17.91
CA GLN A 139 30.39 -20.47 -16.75
C GLN A 139 29.31 -19.72 -15.98
N SER A 140 29.16 -20.04 -14.70
CA SER A 140 28.20 -19.36 -13.84
C SER A 140 28.95 -18.67 -12.68
N PRO A 141 28.52 -17.47 -12.27
CA PRO A 141 29.02 -16.83 -11.06
C PRO A 141 28.62 -17.57 -9.77
N LEU A 142 27.73 -18.57 -9.88
CA LEU A 142 27.21 -19.37 -8.77
C LEU A 142 28.19 -20.48 -8.36
N ASP A 143 29.14 -20.81 -9.23
CA ASP A 143 30.12 -21.86 -9.02
C ASP A 143 31.51 -21.26 -8.75
N ASP A 144 32.40 -22.04 -8.13
CA ASP A 144 33.78 -21.61 -7.83
C ASP A 144 34.52 -21.15 -9.10
N PRO A 145 34.99 -19.89 -9.18
CA PRO A 145 35.63 -19.32 -10.37
C PRO A 145 36.94 -20.01 -10.77
N LEU A 146 37.56 -20.78 -9.88
CA LEU A 146 38.77 -21.55 -10.17
C LEU A 146 38.46 -22.84 -10.97
N ARG A 147 37.19 -23.20 -11.16
CA ARG A 147 36.77 -24.47 -11.76
C ARG A 147 36.53 -24.33 -13.26
N LYS A 148 37.42 -24.92 -14.07
CA LYS A 148 37.26 -25.07 -15.53
C LYS A 148 36.62 -26.42 -15.85
N GLY A 149 35.31 -26.55 -15.68
CA GLY A 149 34.58 -27.77 -16.03
C GLY A 149 33.29 -27.44 -16.78
N ALA A 150 33.07 -28.05 -17.94
CA ALA A 150 31.83 -27.90 -18.69
C ALA A 150 30.65 -28.46 -17.88
N ASN A 151 29.50 -27.77 -17.91
CA ASN A 151 28.30 -28.15 -17.17
C ASN A 151 27.51 -29.30 -17.87
N THR A 152 28.23 -30.20 -18.55
CA THR A 152 27.67 -31.27 -19.39
C THR A 152 27.58 -32.59 -18.62
N LYS A 153 26.49 -33.36 -18.82
CA LYS A 153 26.37 -34.72 -18.25
C LYS A 153 27.54 -35.60 -18.69
N THR A 154 28.14 -36.28 -17.71
CA THR A 154 29.35 -37.09 -17.89
C THR A 154 29.06 -38.48 -18.47
N TYR A 155 27.79 -38.86 -18.61
CA TYR A 155 27.35 -40.17 -19.09
C TYR A 155 25.97 -40.13 -19.75
N THR A 156 25.69 -41.17 -20.55
CA THR A 156 24.36 -41.42 -21.14
C THR A 156 23.94 -42.86 -20.83
N LEU A 157 22.77 -43.05 -20.22
CA LEU A 157 22.17 -44.36 -19.98
C LEU A 157 21.33 -44.80 -21.20
N THR A 158 21.26 -46.10 -21.44
CA THR A 158 20.44 -46.69 -22.53
C THR A 158 18.94 -46.51 -22.30
N ARG A 159 18.51 -46.42 -21.03
CA ARG A 159 17.12 -46.19 -20.64
C ARG A 159 17.05 -45.18 -19.49
N ARG A 160 16.05 -44.30 -19.52
CA ARG A 160 15.81 -43.25 -18.51
C ARG A 160 14.38 -43.31 -18.00
N ALA A 161 14.16 -42.75 -16.82
CA ALA A 161 12.82 -42.53 -16.27
C ALA A 161 11.96 -41.64 -17.18
N ARG A 162 10.64 -41.82 -17.13
CA ARG A 162 9.67 -40.95 -17.80
C ARG A 162 9.68 -39.58 -17.13
N VAL A 163 9.63 -38.53 -17.95
CA VAL A 163 9.63 -37.12 -17.55
C VAL A 163 8.31 -36.49 -17.99
N TYR A 164 7.78 -35.53 -17.23
CA TYR A 164 6.63 -34.74 -17.66
C TYR A 164 6.93 -34.06 -19.00
N SER A 165 6.10 -34.30 -20.01
CA SER A 165 6.31 -33.84 -21.39
C SER A 165 4.97 -33.51 -22.05
N GLY A 166 4.95 -32.47 -22.87
CA GLY A 166 3.80 -32.01 -23.63
C GLY A 166 4.02 -30.57 -24.10
N GLU A 167 3.49 -30.19 -25.27
CA GLU A 167 3.70 -28.86 -25.85
C GLU A 167 3.05 -27.74 -25.03
N ASN A 168 1.99 -28.06 -24.27
CA ASN A 168 1.19 -27.12 -23.49
C ASN A 168 1.52 -27.14 -21.99
N ILE A 169 2.62 -27.79 -21.56
CA ILE A 169 2.99 -27.77 -20.13
C ILE A 169 3.62 -26.43 -19.78
N PHE A 170 3.29 -25.89 -18.61
CA PHE A 170 3.91 -24.67 -18.11
C PHE A 170 5.40 -24.90 -17.81
N CYS A 171 6.25 -24.00 -18.30
CA CYS A 171 7.68 -23.96 -17.99
C CYS A 171 8.03 -22.58 -17.42
N PRO A 172 8.53 -22.50 -16.17
CA PRO A 172 8.92 -21.23 -15.56
C PRO A 172 10.02 -20.52 -16.35
N GLN A 173 9.89 -19.21 -16.53
CA GLN A 173 10.83 -18.34 -17.25
C GLN A 173 11.70 -17.48 -16.33
N GLU A 174 11.33 -17.35 -15.06
CA GLU A 174 12.10 -16.60 -14.06
C GLU A 174 12.18 -17.33 -12.70
N ASN A 175 13.10 -16.87 -11.83
CA ASN A 175 13.32 -17.45 -10.50
C ASN A 175 12.05 -17.49 -9.66
N THR A 176 11.26 -16.41 -9.70
CA THR A 176 10.06 -16.28 -8.86
C THR A 176 8.95 -17.19 -9.34
N GLU A 177 8.73 -17.30 -10.65
CA GLU A 177 7.79 -18.28 -11.22
C GLU A 177 8.13 -19.72 -10.84
N GLU A 178 9.41 -20.12 -10.96
CA GLU A 178 9.83 -21.48 -10.61
C GLU A 178 9.67 -21.70 -9.09
N ALA A 179 10.10 -20.74 -8.27
CA ALA A 179 9.94 -20.83 -6.83
C ALA A 179 8.46 -20.95 -6.42
N LEU A 180 7.57 -20.14 -7.01
CA LEU A 180 6.13 -20.20 -6.72
C LEU A 180 5.52 -21.54 -7.13
N LEU A 181 5.84 -22.04 -8.33
CA LEU A 181 5.38 -23.35 -8.78
C LEU A 181 5.79 -24.45 -7.80
N LEU A 182 7.06 -24.46 -7.40
CA LEU A 182 7.61 -25.44 -6.48
C LEU A 182 6.99 -25.35 -5.08
N LEU A 183 6.77 -24.15 -4.57
CA LEU A 183 6.13 -23.92 -3.28
C LEU A 183 4.66 -24.35 -3.31
N LEU A 184 3.92 -24.09 -4.39
CA LEU A 184 2.54 -24.55 -4.54
C LEU A 184 2.44 -26.08 -4.65
N ILE A 185 3.39 -26.72 -5.33
CA ILE A 185 3.50 -28.19 -5.35
C ILE A 185 3.76 -28.71 -3.94
N SER A 186 4.76 -28.14 -3.25
CA SER A 186 5.13 -28.53 -1.88
C SER A 186 3.98 -28.31 -0.89
N GLU A 187 3.27 -27.18 -1.00
CA GLU A 187 2.07 -26.87 -0.23
C GLU A 187 0.97 -27.90 -0.46
N SER A 188 0.66 -28.21 -1.72
CA SER A 188 -0.40 -29.15 -2.08
C SER A 188 -0.13 -30.57 -1.56
N MET A 189 1.15 -30.97 -1.51
CA MET A 189 1.59 -32.25 -0.96
C MET A 189 1.51 -32.24 0.57
N ALA A 190 2.03 -31.19 1.21
CA ALA A 190 1.98 -31.03 2.66
C ALA A 190 0.53 -31.05 3.20
N ASN A 191 -0.42 -30.47 2.45
CA ASN A 191 -1.83 -30.46 2.81
C ASN A 191 -2.50 -31.83 2.78
N ARG A 192 -1.99 -32.80 2.00
CA ARG A 192 -2.55 -34.17 1.93
C ARG A 192 -2.20 -35.00 3.15
N ASP A 193 -0.98 -34.84 3.66
CA ASP A 193 -0.44 -35.61 4.78
C ASP A 193 -0.66 -34.93 6.14
N ALA A 194 -1.29 -33.75 6.15
CA ALA A 194 -1.44 -32.97 7.37
C ALA A 194 -2.50 -33.55 8.32
N VAL A 195 -2.10 -33.79 9.56
CA VAL A 195 -3.01 -34.20 10.63
C VAL A 195 -3.72 -32.95 11.18
N LEU A 196 -5.02 -32.81 10.91
CA LEU A 196 -5.83 -31.66 11.36
C LEU A 196 -6.66 -31.94 12.63
N SER A 197 -6.61 -33.17 13.15
CA SER A 197 -7.40 -33.58 14.30
C SER A 197 -7.02 -32.79 15.55
N ARG A 198 -8.01 -32.22 16.25
CA ARG A 198 -7.82 -31.40 17.47
C ARG A 198 -7.64 -32.23 18.75
N ILE A 199 -7.65 -33.56 18.64
CA ILE A 199 -7.48 -34.47 19.78
C ILE A 199 -6.08 -34.25 20.41
N PRO A 200 -5.94 -34.24 21.74
CA PRO A 200 -4.65 -34.05 22.42
C PRO A 200 -3.57 -35.07 22.02
N GLU A 201 -3.96 -36.30 21.68
CA GLU A 201 -3.05 -37.40 21.31
C GLU A 201 -2.24 -37.11 20.04
N HIS A 202 -2.81 -36.38 19.08
CA HIS A 202 -2.15 -36.02 17.83
C HIS A 202 -1.33 -34.71 17.89
N LYS A 203 -1.04 -34.21 19.10
CA LYS A 203 -0.32 -32.93 19.25
C LYS A 203 1.07 -32.96 18.63
N SER A 204 1.81 -34.07 18.74
CA SER A 204 3.13 -34.24 18.12
C SER A 204 3.05 -34.18 16.59
N ASP A 205 2.07 -34.88 16.02
CA ASP A 205 1.91 -35.00 14.58
C ASP A 205 1.52 -33.65 13.97
N ARG A 206 0.66 -32.89 14.66
CA ARG A 206 0.32 -31.51 14.28
C ARG A 206 1.54 -30.59 14.26
N LEU A 207 2.45 -30.71 15.23
CA LEU A 207 3.66 -29.88 15.27
C LEU A 207 4.58 -30.16 14.09
N ILE A 208 4.71 -31.43 13.68
CA ILE A 208 5.53 -31.83 12.53
C ILE A 208 4.88 -31.34 11.22
N SER A 209 3.56 -31.49 11.07
CA SER A 209 2.83 -30.94 9.92
C SER A 209 2.94 -29.42 9.85
N LEU A 210 2.84 -28.73 11.00
CA LEU A 210 2.98 -27.28 11.09
C LEU A 210 4.39 -26.82 10.71
N GLN A 211 5.44 -27.44 11.24
CA GLN A 211 6.83 -27.05 10.94
C GLN A 211 7.17 -27.25 9.45
N SER A 212 6.63 -28.31 8.84
CA SER A 212 6.84 -28.57 7.40
C SER A 212 6.11 -27.57 6.53
N ALA A 213 4.88 -27.19 6.90
CA ALA A 213 4.07 -26.21 6.19
C ALA A 213 4.53 -24.77 6.42
N SER A 214 4.98 -24.41 7.63
CA SER A 214 5.34 -23.04 8.00
C SER A 214 6.49 -22.52 7.13
N VAL A 215 7.52 -23.34 6.89
CA VAL A 215 8.64 -22.97 6.02
C VAL A 215 8.17 -22.69 4.58
N VAL A 216 7.22 -23.48 4.07
CA VAL A 216 6.64 -23.25 2.74
C VAL A 216 5.92 -21.90 2.69
N TYR A 217 5.10 -21.60 3.70
CA TYR A 217 4.38 -20.32 3.78
C TYR A 217 5.29 -19.11 4.03
N ASP A 218 6.39 -19.28 4.77
CA ASP A 218 7.41 -18.24 4.94
C ASP A 218 8.10 -17.93 3.61
N LEU A 219 8.42 -18.96 2.83
CA LEU A 219 9.01 -18.79 1.50
C LEU A 219 8.01 -18.18 0.51
N LEU A 220 6.73 -18.56 0.58
CA LEU A 220 5.66 -17.91 -0.20
C LEU A 220 5.53 -16.42 0.18
N THR A 221 5.65 -16.09 1.46
CA THR A 221 5.67 -14.71 1.96
C THR A 221 6.83 -13.93 1.36
N ILE A 222 8.02 -14.51 1.33
CA ILE A 222 9.21 -13.89 0.73
C ILE A 222 9.04 -13.71 -0.80
N ALA A 223 8.51 -14.71 -1.50
CA ALA A 223 8.37 -14.72 -2.95
C ALA A 223 7.29 -13.75 -3.44
N LEU A 224 6.11 -13.75 -2.81
CA LEU A 224 5.00 -12.87 -3.17
C LEU A 224 5.22 -11.45 -2.64
N GLY A 225 5.77 -11.31 -1.42
CA GLY A 225 6.04 -10.01 -0.81
C GLY A 225 7.03 -9.17 -1.60
N ARG A 226 8.13 -9.76 -2.11
CA ARG A 226 9.12 -9.03 -2.94
C ARG A 226 8.57 -8.56 -4.29
N ARG A 227 7.49 -9.16 -4.77
CA ARG A 227 6.79 -8.77 -6.01
C ARG A 227 5.54 -7.90 -5.74
N GLY A 228 5.30 -7.52 -4.48
CA GLY A 228 4.15 -6.71 -4.07
C GLY A 228 2.79 -7.43 -4.20
N GLN A 229 2.77 -8.76 -4.31
CA GLN A 229 1.55 -9.55 -4.51
C GLN A 229 0.87 -9.92 -3.18
N TYR A 230 0.47 -8.90 -2.42
CA TYR A 230 -0.05 -9.07 -1.07
C TYR A 230 -1.45 -9.68 -1.00
N GLU A 231 -2.28 -9.51 -2.04
CA GLU A 231 -3.61 -10.11 -2.12
C GLU A 231 -3.54 -11.64 -2.19
N MET A 232 -2.78 -12.16 -3.16
CA MET A 232 -2.52 -13.59 -3.30
C MET A 232 -1.83 -14.16 -2.05
N LEU A 233 -0.88 -13.41 -1.48
CA LEU A 233 -0.23 -13.81 -0.22
C LEU A 233 -1.23 -13.98 0.92
N SER A 234 -2.20 -13.06 1.04
CA SER A 234 -3.24 -13.15 2.06
C SER A 234 -4.10 -14.40 1.88
N GLU A 235 -4.41 -14.79 0.64
CA GLU A 235 -5.15 -16.02 0.35
C GLU A 235 -4.31 -17.27 0.66
N CYS A 236 -3.00 -17.25 0.39
CA CYS A 236 -2.09 -18.32 0.79
C CYS A 236 -2.05 -18.51 2.31
N LEU A 237 -1.89 -17.42 3.06
CA LEU A 237 -1.85 -17.47 4.53
C LEU A 237 -3.23 -17.80 5.15
N GLU A 238 -4.32 -17.42 4.49
CA GLU A 238 -5.66 -17.88 4.89
C GLU A 238 -5.83 -19.40 4.75
N ARG A 239 -5.25 -20.01 3.70
CA ARG A 239 -5.21 -21.47 3.57
C ARG A 239 -4.35 -22.10 4.66
N ALA A 240 -3.23 -21.46 5.02
CA ALA A 240 -2.34 -21.89 6.09
C ALA A 240 -3.02 -21.87 7.48
N MET A 241 -4.01 -20.99 7.70
CA MET A 241 -4.70 -20.88 9.00
C MET A 241 -5.37 -22.16 9.47
N LYS A 242 -5.60 -23.13 8.58
CA LYS A 242 -6.09 -24.47 8.95
C LYS A 242 -5.11 -25.21 9.88
N PHE A 243 -3.83 -24.88 9.80
CA PHE A 243 -2.75 -25.41 10.65
C PHE A 243 -2.53 -24.58 11.92
N ALA A 244 -3.07 -23.35 11.98
CA ALA A 244 -2.82 -22.41 13.05
C ALA A 244 -3.63 -22.76 14.31
N PHE A 245 -2.96 -23.28 15.34
CA PHE A 245 -3.54 -23.41 16.68
C PHE A 245 -2.75 -22.56 17.67
N GLU A 246 -3.27 -21.36 17.96
CA GLU A 246 -2.66 -20.35 18.86
C GLU A 246 -1.19 -20.02 18.54
N GLU A 247 -0.78 -20.22 17.27
CA GLU A 247 0.58 -19.92 16.83
C GLU A 247 0.67 -18.45 16.41
N PHE A 248 1.45 -17.66 17.15
CA PHE A 248 1.51 -16.22 16.96
C PHE A 248 2.07 -15.79 15.59
N HIS A 249 3.12 -16.44 15.10
CA HIS A 249 3.81 -16.06 13.87
C HIS A 249 2.87 -16.06 12.66
N LEU A 250 2.10 -17.12 12.46
CA LEU A 250 1.19 -17.28 11.32
C LEU A 250 0.03 -16.28 11.39
N TRP A 251 -0.55 -16.07 12.58
CA TRP A 251 -1.56 -15.03 12.82
C TRP A 251 -1.01 -13.65 12.49
N TYR A 252 0.23 -13.36 12.89
CA TYR A 252 0.87 -12.09 12.65
C TYR A 252 1.21 -11.86 11.18
N GLN A 253 1.78 -12.86 10.48
CA GLN A 253 2.06 -12.76 9.04
C GLN A 253 0.77 -12.53 8.23
N PHE A 254 -0.32 -13.21 8.60
CA PHE A 254 -1.61 -13.01 7.95
C PHE A 254 -2.20 -11.62 8.21
N ALA A 255 -2.04 -11.09 9.43
CA ALA A 255 -2.46 -9.73 9.72
C ALA A 255 -1.69 -8.70 8.88
N LEU A 256 -0.36 -8.87 8.75
CA LEU A 256 0.49 -8.00 7.95
C LEU A 256 0.19 -8.12 6.45
N SER A 257 -0.06 -9.32 5.93
CA SER A 257 -0.42 -9.50 4.53
C SER A 257 -1.76 -8.83 4.21
N LEU A 258 -2.76 -8.98 5.09
CA LEU A 258 -4.07 -8.33 4.93
C LEU A 258 -3.95 -6.80 4.97
N MET A 259 -3.07 -6.28 5.82
CA MET A 259 -2.78 -4.85 5.89
C MET A 259 -2.15 -4.34 4.59
N ALA A 260 -1.12 -5.04 4.09
CA ALA A 260 -0.44 -4.69 2.84
C ALA A 260 -1.34 -4.86 1.60
N ALA A 261 -2.30 -5.79 1.65
CA ALA A 261 -3.33 -5.99 0.63
C ALA A 261 -4.48 -4.97 0.68
N GLY A 262 -4.47 -3.99 1.60
CA GLY A 262 -5.54 -3.01 1.74
C GLY A 262 -6.85 -3.55 2.35
N LYS A 263 -6.87 -4.81 2.83
CA LYS A 263 -8.04 -5.45 3.48
C LYS A 263 -8.13 -5.02 4.96
N SER A 264 -8.17 -3.72 5.22
CA SER A 264 -8.02 -3.08 6.54
C SER A 264 -8.96 -3.64 7.60
N ALA A 265 -10.26 -3.80 7.30
CA ALA A 265 -11.25 -4.27 8.28
C ALA A 265 -10.98 -5.71 8.77
N ARG A 266 -10.51 -6.60 7.87
CA ARG A 266 -10.12 -7.96 8.24
C ARG A 266 -8.83 -7.95 9.03
N ALA A 267 -7.85 -7.15 8.61
CA ALA A 267 -6.57 -7.00 9.31
C ALA A 267 -6.78 -6.60 10.77
N VAL A 268 -7.65 -5.63 11.07
CA VAL A 268 -7.96 -5.22 12.46
C VAL A 268 -8.48 -6.40 13.31
N LYS A 269 -9.34 -7.27 12.76
CA LYS A 269 -9.86 -8.44 13.49
C LYS A 269 -8.74 -9.45 13.81
N VAL A 270 -7.87 -9.72 12.84
CA VAL A 270 -6.73 -10.65 13.03
C VAL A 270 -5.71 -10.05 14.01
N LEU A 271 -5.47 -8.74 13.96
CA LEU A 271 -4.62 -8.03 14.92
C LEU A 271 -5.17 -8.11 16.35
N LYS A 272 -6.49 -8.07 16.57
CA LYS A 272 -7.09 -8.30 17.89
C LYS A 272 -6.74 -9.67 18.47
N GLU A 273 -6.75 -10.71 17.64
CA GLU A 273 -6.28 -12.03 18.05
C GLU A 273 -4.78 -12.06 18.32
N CYS A 274 -3.97 -11.36 17.51
CA CYS A 274 -2.53 -11.24 17.76
C CYS A 274 -2.23 -10.55 19.10
N ILE A 275 -2.99 -9.50 19.45
CA ILE A 275 -2.90 -8.80 20.76
C ILE A 275 -3.25 -9.76 21.90
N ARG A 276 -4.28 -10.60 21.73
CA ARG A 276 -4.65 -11.62 22.72
C ARG A 276 -3.54 -12.65 22.93
N LEU A 277 -2.88 -13.10 21.85
CA LEU A 277 -1.81 -14.09 21.90
C LEU A 277 -0.51 -13.52 22.48
N LYS A 278 -0.18 -12.27 22.18
CA LYS A 278 1.05 -11.61 22.62
C LYS A 278 0.79 -10.17 23.09
N PRO A 279 0.36 -9.98 24.36
CA PRO A 279 0.02 -8.66 24.89
C PRO A 279 1.23 -7.75 25.14
N ASP A 280 2.46 -8.30 25.13
CA ASP A 280 3.68 -7.54 25.36
C ASP A 280 4.13 -6.68 24.16
N ASP A 281 3.63 -6.96 22.96
CA ASP A 281 4.10 -6.30 21.74
C ASP A 281 3.22 -5.09 21.39
N ALA A 282 3.72 -3.89 21.71
CA ALA A 282 3.03 -2.63 21.46
C ALA A 282 2.87 -2.29 19.96
N THR A 283 3.61 -2.95 19.07
CA THR A 283 3.53 -2.73 17.62
C THR A 283 2.16 -3.14 17.08
N ILE A 284 1.61 -4.26 17.58
CA ILE A 284 0.36 -4.85 17.09
C ILE A 284 -0.84 -3.91 17.33
N PRO A 285 -1.11 -3.41 18.55
CA PRO A 285 -2.18 -2.43 18.75
C PRO A 285 -1.90 -1.09 18.06
N LEU A 286 -0.63 -0.68 17.89
CA LEU A 286 -0.30 0.55 17.15
C LEU A 286 -0.66 0.44 15.66
N LEU A 287 -0.37 -0.70 15.04
CA LEU A 287 -0.79 -1.02 13.67
C LEU A 287 -2.32 -1.07 13.53
N ALA A 288 -3.02 -1.62 14.52
CA ALA A 288 -4.48 -1.63 14.54
C ALA A 288 -5.05 -0.21 14.66
N ALA A 289 -4.46 0.65 15.52
CA ALA A 289 -4.83 2.06 15.65
C ALA A 289 -4.64 2.80 14.32
N LYS A 290 -3.51 2.60 13.64
CA LYS A 290 -3.21 3.17 12.30
C LYS A 290 -4.28 2.82 11.28
N LEU A 291 -4.69 1.55 11.20
CA LEU A 291 -5.75 1.12 10.29
C LEU A 291 -7.12 1.74 10.64
N CYS A 292 -7.45 1.80 11.93
CA CYS A 292 -8.72 2.34 12.40
C CYS A 292 -8.85 3.85 12.14
N MET A 293 -7.78 4.64 12.29
CA MET A 293 -7.80 6.09 12.03
C MET A 293 -7.59 6.48 10.57
N GLY A 294 -7.19 5.53 9.71
CA GLY A 294 -7.06 5.72 8.27
C GLY A 294 -8.42 5.65 7.56
N SER A 295 -8.49 4.90 6.45
CA SER A 295 -9.70 4.82 5.62
C SER A 295 -10.92 4.18 6.29
N LEU A 296 -10.73 3.39 7.35
CA LEU A 296 -11.86 2.76 8.06
C LEU A 296 -12.66 3.74 8.91
N HIS A 297 -12.01 4.81 9.39
CA HIS A 297 -12.62 5.83 10.24
C HIS A 297 -13.28 5.29 11.52
N TRP A 298 -12.72 4.22 12.11
CA TRP A 298 -13.17 3.63 13.38
C TRP A 298 -12.49 4.30 14.57
N LEU A 299 -12.77 5.59 14.77
CA LEU A 299 -12.04 6.44 15.73
C LEU A 299 -12.17 5.97 17.19
N GLU A 300 -13.31 5.40 17.60
CA GLU A 300 -13.46 4.84 18.95
C GLU A 300 -12.56 3.62 19.19
N GLU A 301 -12.41 2.76 18.18
CA GLU A 301 -11.51 1.59 18.27
C GLU A 301 -10.05 2.03 18.22
N ALA A 302 -9.72 3.04 17.40
CA ALA A 302 -8.39 3.64 17.38
C ALA A 302 -8.01 4.20 18.77
N GLU A 303 -8.94 4.84 19.46
CA GLU A 303 -8.72 5.36 20.83
C GLU A 303 -8.43 4.23 21.82
N LYS A 304 -9.19 3.12 21.75
CA LYS A 304 -8.95 1.95 22.60
C LYS A 304 -7.57 1.37 22.36
N PHE A 305 -7.21 1.14 21.10
CA PHE A 305 -5.89 0.62 20.75
C PHE A 305 -4.76 1.57 21.18
N ALA A 306 -4.89 2.87 20.93
CA ALA A 306 -3.89 3.85 21.34
C ALA A 306 -3.70 3.88 22.86
N LYS A 307 -4.78 3.76 23.65
CA LYS A 307 -4.69 3.62 25.12
C LYS A 307 -3.95 2.34 25.52
N THR A 308 -4.26 1.20 24.90
CA THR A 308 -3.52 -0.04 25.17
C THR A 308 -2.03 0.09 24.85
N VAL A 309 -1.64 0.82 23.80
CA VAL A 309 -0.22 1.10 23.50
C VAL A 309 0.44 1.92 24.60
N VAL A 310 -0.24 2.94 25.12
CA VAL A 310 0.26 3.77 26.22
C VAL A 310 0.45 2.95 27.51
N ASP A 311 -0.47 2.03 27.79
CA ASP A 311 -0.44 1.16 28.96
C ASP A 311 0.66 0.07 28.84
N VAL A 312 0.84 -0.53 27.67
CA VAL A 312 1.91 -1.54 27.41
C VAL A 312 3.29 -0.89 27.32
N GLY A 313 3.37 0.35 26.84
CA GLY A 313 4.59 1.10 26.56
C GLY A 313 5.42 1.51 27.78
N GLU A 314 5.09 1.10 29.01
CA GLU A 314 5.89 1.40 30.20
C GLU A 314 7.34 0.88 30.10
N LYS A 315 7.59 -0.13 29.25
CA LYS A 315 8.91 -0.74 29.07
C LYS A 315 9.85 0.05 28.14
N THR A 316 9.33 0.90 27.25
CA THR A 316 10.12 1.64 26.24
C THR A 316 9.56 3.04 25.98
N SER A 317 10.39 4.07 26.14
CA SER A 317 9.97 5.49 25.97
C SER A 317 9.39 5.78 24.58
N GLU A 318 9.97 5.21 23.53
CA GLU A 318 9.56 5.46 22.13
C GLU A 318 8.15 4.95 21.83
N PHE A 319 7.81 3.71 22.21
CA PHE A 319 6.45 3.20 21.98
C PHE A 319 5.40 3.94 22.81
N LYS A 320 5.77 4.41 24.01
CA LYS A 320 4.88 5.25 24.81
C LYS A 320 4.64 6.60 24.13
N ALA A 321 5.68 7.21 23.56
CA ALA A 321 5.56 8.42 22.75
C ALA A 321 4.66 8.20 21.52
N LYS A 322 4.87 7.10 20.77
CA LYS A 322 4.00 6.72 19.63
C LYS A 322 2.55 6.42 20.05
N GLY A 323 2.34 5.84 21.24
CA GLY A 323 1.00 5.66 21.81
C GLY A 323 0.28 6.98 22.07
N TYR A 324 0.98 7.97 22.65
CA TYR A 324 0.44 9.31 22.82
C TYR A 324 0.23 10.05 21.50
N LEU A 325 1.11 9.85 20.51
CA LEU A 325 0.94 10.37 19.15
C LEU A 325 -0.33 9.81 18.50
N ALA A 326 -0.52 8.48 18.55
CA ALA A 326 -1.72 7.79 18.07
C ALA A 326 -3.00 8.31 18.74
N LEU A 327 -2.94 8.51 20.06
CA LEU A 327 -4.06 9.03 20.84
C LEU A 327 -4.38 10.48 20.47
N GLY A 328 -3.35 11.32 20.28
CA GLY A 328 -3.49 12.71 19.84
C GLY A 328 -4.13 12.82 18.46
N LEU A 329 -3.67 12.01 17.50
CA LEU A 329 -4.25 11.93 16.15
C LEU A 329 -5.72 11.53 16.20
N THR A 330 -6.04 10.50 17.00
CA THR A 330 -7.42 10.03 17.17
C THR A 330 -8.32 11.13 17.74
N TYR A 331 -7.89 11.81 18.82
CA TYR A 331 -8.67 12.92 19.40
C TYR A 331 -8.80 14.10 18.43
N SER A 332 -7.78 14.39 17.63
CA SER A 332 -7.84 15.43 16.61
C SER A 332 -8.91 15.09 15.56
N LEU A 333 -8.92 13.84 15.06
CA LEU A 333 -9.92 13.37 14.10
C LEU A 333 -11.33 13.39 14.69
N GLN A 334 -11.50 12.89 15.92
CA GLN A 334 -12.78 12.96 16.64
C GLN A 334 -13.24 14.42 16.83
N ALA A 335 -12.32 15.36 17.03
CA ALA A 335 -12.65 16.77 17.13
C ALA A 335 -13.16 17.37 15.81
N THR A 336 -12.73 16.83 14.66
CA THR A 336 -13.26 17.23 13.35
C THR A 336 -14.66 16.68 13.10
N ASP A 337 -14.93 15.46 13.58
CA ASP A 337 -16.24 14.82 13.44
C ASP A 337 -17.29 15.30 14.43
N ALA A 338 -16.85 15.87 15.56
CA ALA A 338 -17.75 16.32 16.61
C ALA A 338 -18.68 17.43 16.10
N SER A 339 -19.99 17.26 16.31
CA SER A 339 -21.02 18.20 15.86
C SER A 339 -21.21 19.40 16.78
N LEU A 340 -20.85 19.27 18.06
CA LEU A 340 -21.03 20.30 19.07
C LEU A 340 -19.70 21.01 19.34
N ARG A 341 -19.69 22.35 19.27
CA ARG A 341 -18.51 23.17 19.56
C ARG A 341 -17.85 22.82 20.91
N GLY A 342 -18.63 22.62 21.96
CA GLY A 342 -18.08 22.26 23.28
C GLY A 342 -17.33 20.92 23.28
N MET A 343 -17.78 19.94 22.49
CA MET A 343 -17.08 18.66 22.32
C MET A 343 -15.81 18.83 21.48
N GLN A 344 -15.86 19.62 20.39
CA GLN A 344 -14.70 19.95 19.57
C GLN A 344 -13.58 20.56 20.43
N GLU A 345 -13.89 21.54 21.27
CA GLU A 345 -12.92 22.21 22.15
C GLU A 345 -12.32 21.26 23.20
N VAL A 346 -13.12 20.34 23.76
CA VAL A 346 -12.62 19.33 24.71
C VAL A 346 -11.66 18.37 24.02
N LEU A 347 -12.02 17.88 22.83
CA LEU A 347 -11.22 16.92 22.07
C LEU A 347 -9.93 17.56 21.53
N GLN A 348 -9.97 18.81 21.06
CA GLN A 348 -8.78 19.56 20.66
C GLN A 348 -7.81 19.73 21.84
N ARG A 349 -8.30 20.04 23.05
CA ARG A 349 -7.47 20.11 24.26
C ARG A 349 -6.85 18.76 24.62
N LYS A 350 -7.60 17.67 24.51
CA LYS A 350 -7.07 16.31 24.71
C LYS A 350 -6.01 15.95 23.68
N ALA A 351 -6.22 16.29 22.41
CA ALA A 351 -5.27 16.08 21.32
C ALA A 351 -3.96 16.82 21.58
N LEU A 352 -4.05 18.12 21.89
CA LEU A 352 -2.90 18.97 22.19
C LEU A 352 -2.10 18.44 23.40
N LEU A 353 -2.78 18.04 24.48
CA LEU A 353 -2.13 17.43 25.64
C LEU A 353 -1.41 16.12 25.28
N ALA A 354 -2.02 15.27 24.45
CA ALA A 354 -1.42 14.02 24.02
C ALA A 354 -0.18 14.26 23.14
N PHE A 355 -0.22 15.22 22.21
CA PHE A 355 0.93 15.58 21.39
C PHE A 355 2.07 16.21 22.21
N GLN A 356 1.76 17.07 23.18
CA GLN A 356 2.76 17.60 24.11
C GLN A 356 3.45 16.48 24.89
N ARG A 357 2.69 15.47 25.36
CA ARG A 357 3.26 14.29 26.02
C ARG A 357 4.13 13.48 25.07
N ALA A 358 3.67 13.22 23.85
CA ALA A 358 4.44 12.50 22.84
C ALA A 358 5.79 13.18 22.56
N HIS A 359 5.78 14.49 22.31
CA HIS A 359 6.99 15.27 22.07
C HIS A 359 7.91 15.35 23.29
N SER A 360 7.36 15.43 24.52
CA SER A 360 8.18 15.42 25.74
C SER A 360 8.89 14.09 25.99
N LEU A 361 8.27 12.97 25.58
CA LEU A 361 8.82 11.63 25.76
C LEU A 361 9.85 11.27 24.68
N SER A 362 9.65 11.76 23.45
CA SER A 362 10.58 11.59 22.33
C SER A 362 10.76 12.94 21.61
N PRO A 363 11.70 13.80 22.06
CA PRO A 363 11.95 15.10 21.43
C PRO A 363 12.64 14.98 20.06
N THR A 364 13.19 13.81 19.75
CA THR A 364 13.83 13.48 18.46
C THR A 364 12.83 13.05 17.40
N ASP A 365 11.58 12.73 17.76
CA ASP A 365 10.55 12.33 16.81
C ASP A 365 9.96 13.55 16.10
N HIS A 366 10.32 13.71 14.82
CA HIS A 366 9.82 14.80 13.98
C HIS A 366 8.29 14.76 13.83
N GLN A 367 7.66 13.57 13.82
CA GLN A 367 6.21 13.44 13.69
C GLN A 367 5.48 13.99 14.91
N ALA A 368 6.04 13.79 16.11
CA ALA A 368 5.46 14.32 17.34
C ALA A 368 5.50 15.85 17.37
N ALA A 369 6.63 16.46 16.99
CA ALA A 369 6.77 17.91 16.86
C ALA A 369 5.84 18.48 15.76
N PHE A 370 5.79 17.81 14.61
CA PHE A 370 4.94 18.19 13.48
C PHE A 370 3.46 18.19 13.85
N TYR A 371 2.93 17.09 14.41
CA TYR A 371 1.51 17.01 14.75
C TYR A 371 1.12 17.89 15.93
N LEU A 372 2.04 18.15 16.87
CA LEU A 372 1.85 19.18 17.88
C LEU A 372 1.69 20.56 17.23
N ALA A 373 2.57 20.89 16.29
CA ALA A 373 2.49 22.15 15.55
C ALA A 373 1.20 22.26 14.73
N LEU A 374 0.79 21.17 14.07
CA LEU A 374 -0.46 21.11 13.30
C LEU A 374 -1.67 21.33 14.21
N GLN A 375 -1.69 20.72 15.40
CA GLN A 375 -2.79 20.89 16.34
C GLN A 375 -2.86 22.32 16.90
N LEU A 376 -1.71 22.94 17.18
CA LEU A 376 -1.62 24.36 17.55
C LEU A 376 -2.10 25.28 16.42
N ALA A 377 -1.76 24.96 15.17
CA ALA A 377 -2.21 25.68 13.99
C ALA A 377 -3.74 25.62 13.85
N ILE A 378 -4.34 24.43 14.03
CA ILE A 378 -5.80 24.24 14.04
C ILE A 378 -6.46 25.09 15.15
N SER A 379 -5.84 25.17 16.32
CA SER A 379 -6.27 26.03 17.43
C SER A 379 -5.92 27.53 17.26
N ARG A 380 -5.43 27.94 16.09
CA ARG A 380 -5.04 29.32 15.73
C ARG A 380 -3.93 29.94 16.60
N GLN A 381 -3.13 29.10 17.25
CA GLN A 381 -1.93 29.49 17.99
C GLN A 381 -0.72 29.53 17.04
N ILE A 382 -0.71 30.53 16.15
CA ILE A 382 0.23 30.62 15.03
C ILE A 382 1.70 30.74 15.47
N PRO A 383 2.07 31.58 16.46
CA PRO A 383 3.46 31.72 16.88
C PRO A 383 4.04 30.44 17.49
N GLU A 384 3.29 29.78 18.38
CA GLU A 384 3.73 28.51 18.98
C GLU A 384 3.87 27.42 17.91
N ALA A 385 2.90 27.33 17.00
CA ALA A 385 2.96 26.38 15.88
C ALA A 385 4.21 26.58 15.03
N LEU A 386 4.57 27.82 14.68
CA LEU A 386 5.80 28.12 13.93
C LEU A 386 7.07 27.68 14.67
N GLY A 387 7.10 27.79 16.00
CA GLY A 387 8.19 27.28 16.82
C GLY A 387 8.38 25.78 16.65
N TYR A 388 7.30 25.01 16.79
CA TYR A 388 7.36 23.55 16.69
C TYR A 388 7.56 23.04 15.25
N VAL A 389 7.02 23.71 14.22
CA VAL A 389 7.33 23.34 12.82
C VAL A 389 8.81 23.53 12.52
N ARG A 390 9.43 24.62 13.00
CA ARG A 390 10.88 24.81 12.83
C ARG A 390 11.68 23.73 13.54
N GLN A 391 11.25 23.26 14.70
CA GLN A 391 11.86 22.11 15.36
C GLN A 391 11.70 20.82 14.56
N ALA A 392 10.51 20.58 13.99
CA ALA A 392 10.28 19.43 13.11
C ALA A 392 11.19 19.45 11.88
N LEU A 393 11.33 20.62 11.23
CA LEU A 393 12.25 20.83 10.11
C LEU A 393 13.73 20.76 10.50
N GLN A 394 14.07 21.09 11.75
CA GLN A 394 15.44 20.90 12.26
C GLN A 394 15.78 19.41 12.40
N LEU A 395 14.79 18.56 12.70
CA LEU A 395 14.94 17.11 12.77
C LEU A 395 14.92 16.46 11.38
N GLN A 396 14.04 16.93 10.49
CA GLN A 396 13.86 16.46 9.11
C GLN A 396 13.61 17.66 8.18
N GLY A 397 14.67 18.15 7.52
CA GLY A 397 14.61 19.36 6.68
C GLY A 397 13.74 19.20 5.44
N ASP A 398 13.68 17.99 4.89
CA ASP A 398 13.05 17.71 3.60
C ASP A 398 11.62 17.14 3.75
N ASP A 399 11.02 17.17 4.94
CA ASP A 399 9.67 16.64 5.14
C ASP A 399 8.61 17.51 4.44
N ALA A 400 7.91 16.93 3.46
CA ALA A 400 6.89 17.61 2.66
C ALA A 400 5.79 18.23 3.52
N ASN A 401 5.33 17.51 4.56
CA ASN A 401 4.24 17.97 5.43
C ASN A 401 4.68 19.14 6.31
N SER A 402 5.88 19.08 6.88
CA SER A 402 6.43 20.17 7.70
C SER A 402 6.68 21.44 6.87
N LEU A 403 7.21 21.31 5.65
CA LEU A 403 7.37 22.44 4.72
C LEU A 403 6.03 23.03 4.33
N HIS A 404 5.03 22.18 4.05
CA HIS A 404 3.68 22.63 3.73
C HIS A 404 3.07 23.41 4.90
N LEU A 405 3.14 22.87 6.12
CA LEU A 405 2.61 23.53 7.30
C LEU A 405 3.32 24.86 7.58
N LEU A 406 4.64 24.94 7.38
CA LEU A 406 5.39 26.20 7.47
C LEU A 406 4.83 27.24 6.50
N ALA A 407 4.61 26.87 5.23
CA ALA A 407 4.02 27.77 4.25
C ALA A 407 2.60 28.21 4.63
N LEU A 408 1.77 27.30 5.15
CA LEU A 408 0.42 27.63 5.60
C LEU A 408 0.44 28.59 6.80
N LEU A 409 1.34 28.40 7.76
CA LEU A 409 1.50 29.29 8.91
C LEU A 409 1.99 30.69 8.50
N LEU A 410 2.94 30.77 7.58
CA LEU A 410 3.38 32.05 7.01
C LEU A 410 2.24 32.75 6.24
N SER A 411 1.43 31.98 5.51
CA SER A 411 0.23 32.51 4.85
C SER A 411 -0.81 33.02 5.85
N ALA A 412 -0.95 32.37 7.01
CA ALA A 412 -1.82 32.82 8.09
C ALA A 412 -1.36 34.16 8.68
N GLN A 413 -0.05 34.42 8.71
CA GLN A 413 0.54 35.72 9.06
C GLN A 413 0.51 36.73 7.90
N LYS A 414 -0.11 36.39 6.76
CA LYS A 414 -0.16 37.19 5.53
C LYS A 414 1.23 37.43 4.87
N HIS A 415 2.24 36.65 5.25
CA HIS A 415 3.55 36.62 4.59
C HIS A 415 3.52 35.74 3.33
N TYR A 416 2.74 36.15 2.33
CA TYR A 416 2.46 35.32 1.15
C TYR A 416 3.67 35.06 0.25
N HIS A 417 4.62 36.00 0.16
CA HIS A 417 5.83 35.81 -0.64
C HIS A 417 6.74 34.75 -0.05
N ASP A 418 6.96 34.80 1.27
CA ASP A 418 7.77 33.79 1.97
C ASP A 418 7.08 32.42 1.93
N ALA A 419 5.76 32.38 2.14
CA ALA A 419 4.98 31.15 2.00
C ALA A 419 5.13 30.51 0.60
N LEU A 420 5.07 31.33 -0.46
CA LEU A 420 5.22 30.85 -1.83
C LEU A 420 6.65 30.33 -2.10
N ASN A 421 7.68 30.99 -1.57
CA ASN A 421 9.06 30.53 -1.68
C ASN A 421 9.26 29.15 -1.01
N ILE A 422 8.66 28.93 0.17
CA ILE A 422 8.70 27.63 0.85
C ILE A 422 7.96 26.56 0.03
N ILE A 423 6.82 26.89 -0.58
CA ILE A 423 6.11 25.95 -1.46
C ILE A 423 6.92 25.63 -2.73
N ASP A 424 7.58 26.62 -3.32
CA ASP A 424 8.44 26.40 -4.49
C ASP A 424 9.65 25.51 -4.15
N MET A 425 10.23 25.67 -2.96
CA MET A 425 11.27 24.78 -2.42
C MET A 425 10.73 23.37 -2.13
N ALA A 426 9.53 23.25 -1.55
CA ALA A 426 8.92 21.94 -1.34
C ALA A 426 8.62 21.23 -2.68
N LEU A 427 8.22 21.98 -3.71
CA LEU A 427 7.95 21.45 -5.05
C LEU A 427 9.23 21.12 -5.85
N SER A 428 10.41 21.67 -5.48
CA SER A 428 11.66 21.23 -6.10
C SER A 428 12.03 19.81 -5.66
N GLU A 429 11.73 19.45 -4.41
CA GLU A 429 11.91 18.09 -3.89
C GLU A 429 10.74 17.16 -4.25
N TYR A 430 9.51 17.69 -4.26
CA TYR A 430 8.27 16.93 -4.49
C TYR A 430 7.45 17.51 -5.67
N PRO A 431 7.94 17.39 -6.93
CA PRO A 431 7.33 18.04 -8.09
C PRO A 431 5.92 17.54 -8.41
N GLU A 432 5.62 16.28 -8.10
CA GLU A 432 4.35 15.61 -8.43
C GLU A 432 3.31 15.69 -7.30
N ASN A 433 3.58 16.44 -6.22
CA ASN A 433 2.66 16.54 -5.09
C ASN A 433 1.50 17.52 -5.38
N PHE A 434 0.34 16.97 -5.71
CA PHE A 434 -0.87 17.75 -6.01
C PHE A 434 -1.37 18.64 -4.86
N ILE A 435 -1.14 18.27 -3.60
CA ILE A 435 -1.57 19.06 -2.43
C ILE A 435 -0.73 20.34 -2.32
N LEU A 436 0.58 20.24 -2.56
CA LEU A 436 1.48 21.39 -2.61
C LEU A 436 1.14 22.29 -3.81
N LEU A 437 0.90 21.71 -4.98
CA LEU A 437 0.49 22.47 -6.18
C LEU A 437 -0.84 23.19 -5.96
N PHE A 438 -1.81 22.55 -5.32
CA PHE A 438 -3.08 23.19 -4.95
C PHE A 438 -2.85 24.41 -4.05
N SER A 439 -1.98 24.26 -3.05
CA SER A 439 -1.64 25.35 -2.14
C SER A 439 -0.88 26.48 -2.84
N LYS A 440 -0.03 26.15 -3.83
CA LYS A 440 0.63 27.11 -4.71
C LYS A 440 -0.38 27.93 -5.51
N VAL A 441 -1.37 27.29 -6.12
CA VAL A 441 -2.44 27.97 -6.87
C VAL A 441 -3.17 28.98 -5.97
N LYS A 442 -3.49 28.59 -4.74
CA LYS A 442 -4.15 29.48 -3.77
C LYS A 442 -3.29 30.67 -3.36
N LEU A 443 -2.01 30.45 -3.07
CA LEU A 443 -1.07 31.51 -2.74
C LEU A 443 -0.84 32.47 -3.92
N GLN A 444 -0.69 31.95 -5.13
CA GLN A 444 -0.55 32.77 -6.34
C GLN A 444 -1.80 33.62 -6.60
N SER A 445 -2.99 33.06 -6.39
CA SER A 445 -4.24 33.83 -6.50
C SER A 445 -4.30 34.99 -5.49
N LEU A 446 -3.67 34.84 -4.33
CA LEU A 446 -3.64 35.87 -3.28
C LEU A 446 -2.56 36.95 -3.50
N CYS A 447 -1.39 36.61 -4.06
CA CYS A 447 -0.24 37.54 -4.09
C CYS A 447 0.42 37.80 -5.46
N ARG A 448 0.11 37.04 -6.50
CA ARG A 448 0.68 37.21 -7.85
C ARG A 448 -0.36 37.66 -8.87
N GLY A 449 -1.48 36.95 -8.92
CA GLY A 449 -2.53 37.17 -9.90
C GLY A 449 -3.12 35.87 -10.44
N PRO A 450 -4.19 35.97 -11.23
CA PRO A 450 -4.89 34.81 -11.78
C PRO A 450 -4.09 34.09 -12.89
N ASP A 451 -3.25 34.80 -13.65
CA ASP A 451 -2.53 34.22 -14.78
C ASP A 451 -1.48 33.20 -14.32
N GLU A 452 -0.72 33.51 -13.26
CA GLU A 452 0.23 32.59 -12.64
C GLU A 452 -0.46 31.38 -12.03
N ALA A 453 -1.62 31.58 -11.40
CA ALA A 453 -2.43 30.51 -10.83
C ALA A 453 -2.92 29.54 -11.93
N LEU A 454 -3.41 30.06 -13.06
CA LEU A 454 -3.82 29.26 -14.22
C LEU A 454 -2.65 28.51 -14.86
N LEU A 455 -1.45 29.11 -14.90
CA LEU A 455 -0.24 28.43 -15.37
C LEU A 455 0.10 27.22 -14.49
N THR A 456 0.02 27.37 -13.16
CA THR A 456 0.24 26.25 -12.22
C THR A 456 -0.85 25.19 -12.39
N CYS A 457 -2.12 25.57 -12.56
CA CYS A 457 -3.17 24.60 -12.86
C CYS A 457 -2.93 23.84 -14.17
N LYS A 458 -2.46 24.52 -15.23
CA LYS A 458 -2.07 23.87 -16.48
C LYS A 458 -0.94 22.86 -16.25
N HIS A 459 0.03 23.21 -15.41
CA HIS A 459 1.10 22.31 -15.02
C HIS A 459 0.59 21.09 -14.23
N MET A 460 -0.35 21.28 -13.28
CA MET A 460 -1.01 20.17 -12.59
C MET A 460 -1.68 19.19 -13.55
N LEU A 461 -2.38 19.70 -14.57
CA LEU A 461 -3.01 18.86 -15.60
C LEU A 461 -1.99 18.10 -16.45
N GLN A 462 -0.81 18.68 -16.70
CA GLN A 462 0.28 17.99 -17.40
C GLN A 462 0.87 16.86 -16.56
N ILE A 463 1.15 17.11 -15.28
CA ILE A 463 1.60 16.09 -14.33
C ILE A 463 0.57 14.97 -14.27
N TRP A 464 -0.71 15.32 -14.11
CA TRP A 464 -1.80 14.36 -14.07
C TRP A 464 -1.85 13.47 -15.32
N LYS A 465 -1.75 14.05 -16.52
CA LYS A 465 -1.67 13.28 -17.78
C LYS A 465 -0.45 12.36 -17.83
N SER A 466 0.69 12.81 -17.30
CA SER A 466 1.93 12.02 -17.22
C SER A 466 1.82 10.85 -16.25
N CYS A 467 1.24 11.06 -15.07
CA CYS A 467 1.11 10.02 -14.04
C CYS A 467 0.12 8.92 -14.44
N TYR A 468 -0.94 9.26 -15.18
CA TYR A 468 -2.04 8.34 -15.49
C TYR A 468 -2.08 7.86 -16.95
N ASN A 469 -1.00 8.07 -17.73
CA ASN A 469 -0.81 7.53 -19.09
C ASN A 469 -2.07 7.62 -19.99
N LEU A 470 -2.79 8.73 -19.95
CA LEU A 470 -3.98 8.94 -20.80
C LEU A 470 -3.64 9.09 -22.29
N THR A 471 -2.38 8.95 -22.68
CA THR A 471 -1.92 8.82 -24.06
C THR A 471 -1.51 7.37 -24.31
N ASN A 472 -2.46 6.57 -24.82
CA ASN A 472 -2.14 5.28 -25.42
C ASN A 472 -1.11 5.45 -26.55
N PRO A 473 -0.01 4.67 -26.58
CA PRO A 473 0.94 4.66 -27.70
C PRO A 473 0.40 3.94 -28.95
N SER A 474 -0.78 3.33 -28.86
CA SER A 474 -1.35 2.48 -29.92
C SER A 474 -2.07 3.23 -31.04
N ASP A 475 -2.19 4.56 -30.97
CA ASP A 475 -2.68 5.38 -32.09
C ASP A 475 -1.52 5.99 -32.90
N SER A 476 -0.52 5.14 -33.18
CA SER A 476 0.52 5.44 -34.16
C SER A 476 -0.06 5.32 -35.56
N GLY A 477 -0.77 6.35 -36.01
CA GLY A 477 -1.03 6.52 -37.44
C GLY A 477 -2.41 6.99 -37.86
N ARG A 478 -2.96 8.05 -37.26
CA ARG A 478 -3.78 9.02 -38.01
C ARG A 478 -4.02 10.29 -37.19
N GLY A 479 -3.49 11.38 -37.70
CA GLY A 479 -3.77 12.72 -37.20
C GLY A 479 -2.65 13.24 -36.30
N SER A 480 -1.77 14.03 -36.89
CA SER A 480 -1.09 15.12 -36.18
C SER A 480 -2.15 15.84 -35.34
N SER A 481 -2.17 15.57 -34.04
CA SER A 481 -3.16 16.19 -33.17
C SER A 481 -2.89 17.69 -33.18
N LEU A 482 -3.97 18.46 -33.34
CA LEU A 482 -4.00 19.93 -33.40
C LEU A 482 -3.28 20.62 -32.21
N LEU A 483 -2.79 19.88 -31.23
CA LEU A 483 -2.16 20.35 -29.99
C LEU A 483 -0.71 20.81 -30.16
N ASP A 484 0.07 20.28 -31.10
CA ASP A 484 1.45 20.77 -31.34
C ASP A 484 1.46 22.24 -31.84
N ARG A 485 0.35 22.71 -32.42
CA ARG A 485 0.20 24.13 -32.82
C ARG A 485 -0.18 25.06 -31.66
N THR A 486 -0.65 24.55 -30.52
CA THR A 486 -1.09 25.37 -29.38
C THR A 486 0.05 25.73 -28.41
N ILE A 487 1.22 25.12 -28.59
CA ILE A 487 2.38 25.29 -27.70
C ILE A 487 3.18 26.57 -28.01
N ALA A 488 2.92 27.24 -29.13
CA ALA A 488 3.70 28.40 -29.56
C ALA A 488 3.13 29.78 -29.17
N ASP A 489 1.91 29.89 -28.63
CA ASP A 489 1.24 31.19 -28.53
C ASP A 489 0.76 31.54 -27.11
N ARG A 490 1.41 32.55 -26.50
CA ARG A 490 1.03 33.17 -25.21
C ARG A 490 -0.41 33.73 -25.19
N ARG A 491 -1.10 33.77 -26.34
CA ARG A 491 -2.43 34.37 -26.52
C ARG A 491 -3.60 33.40 -26.29
N GLN A 492 -3.35 32.11 -26.03
CA GLN A 492 -4.40 31.08 -25.83
C GLN A 492 -4.50 30.54 -24.39
N LEU A 493 -4.33 31.38 -23.36
CA LEU A 493 -4.65 31.02 -21.97
C LEU A 493 -6.17 30.87 -21.70
N ASN A 494 -7.03 31.17 -22.67
CA ASN A 494 -8.47 31.31 -22.47
C ASN A 494 -9.29 30.03 -22.68
N THR A 495 -8.68 28.89 -23.06
CA THR A 495 -9.43 27.64 -23.27
C THR A 495 -8.55 26.44 -22.93
N ILE A 496 -8.67 25.95 -21.70
CA ILE A 496 -8.13 24.65 -21.29
C ILE A 496 -9.18 23.60 -21.65
N THR A 497 -9.07 22.98 -22.82
CA THR A 497 -9.92 21.86 -23.23
C THR A 497 -9.21 20.53 -22.96
N LEU A 498 -9.86 19.62 -22.24
CA LEU A 498 -9.41 18.24 -22.05
C LEU A 498 -9.88 17.36 -23.24
N PRO A 499 -9.22 16.21 -23.52
CA PRO A 499 -9.72 15.24 -24.48
C PRO A 499 -11.02 14.56 -23.99
N ASP A 500 -11.87 14.14 -24.93
CA ASP A 500 -13.15 13.45 -24.67
C ASP A 500 -12.97 12.20 -23.76
N PHE A 501 -13.69 12.18 -22.64
CA PHE A 501 -13.66 11.14 -21.60
C PHE A 501 -14.67 10.00 -21.82
N SER A 502 -15.07 9.74 -23.06
CA SER A 502 -16.23 8.88 -23.38
C SER A 502 -15.96 7.37 -23.47
N ASP A 503 -14.79 6.86 -23.07
CA ASP A 503 -14.50 5.42 -23.12
C ASP A 503 -14.54 4.75 -21.72
N PRO A 504 -15.57 3.91 -21.42
CA PRO A 504 -15.70 3.20 -20.14
C PRO A 504 -14.84 1.93 -20.03
N GLU A 505 -14.07 1.56 -21.06
CA GLU A 505 -13.38 0.25 -21.14
C GLU A 505 -11.91 0.25 -20.71
N THR A 506 -11.32 1.39 -20.34
CA THR A 506 -9.98 1.41 -19.74
C THR A 506 -10.11 1.25 -18.22
N GLY A 507 -9.53 0.18 -17.68
CA GLY A 507 -9.43 -0.10 -16.24
C GLY A 507 -8.57 0.93 -15.50
N ASN A 508 -9.05 2.17 -15.44
CA ASN A 508 -8.41 3.28 -14.75
C ASN A 508 -8.65 3.17 -13.25
N SER A 509 -7.58 3.35 -12.46
CA SER A 509 -7.67 3.32 -11.00
C SER A 509 -8.57 4.47 -10.48
N PRO A 510 -9.42 4.25 -9.46
CA PRO A 510 -10.23 5.30 -8.82
C PRO A 510 -9.41 6.51 -8.34
N GLU A 511 -8.13 6.30 -8.03
CA GLU A 511 -7.17 7.32 -7.61
C GLU A 511 -6.89 8.36 -8.71
N ALA A 512 -6.85 7.94 -9.99
CA ALA A 512 -6.64 8.84 -11.13
C ALA A 512 -7.70 9.94 -11.20
N TYR A 513 -8.97 9.57 -11.00
CA TYR A 513 -10.09 10.50 -11.00
C TYR A 513 -10.09 11.40 -9.76
N PHE A 514 -9.64 10.87 -8.63
CA PHE A 514 -9.58 11.61 -7.36
C PHE A 514 -8.53 12.74 -7.38
N HIS A 515 -7.42 12.58 -8.11
CA HIS A 515 -6.37 13.61 -8.24
C HIS A 515 -6.61 14.60 -9.40
N GLY A 516 -7.30 14.19 -10.47
CA GLY A 516 -7.66 15.09 -11.57
C GLY A 516 -8.74 16.10 -11.18
N PHE A 517 -9.70 15.67 -10.36
CA PHE A 517 -10.85 16.47 -9.94
C PHE A 517 -10.49 17.77 -9.16
N PRO A 518 -9.56 17.78 -8.18
CA PRO A 518 -9.10 19.00 -7.51
C PRO A 518 -8.46 20.04 -8.44
N SER A 519 -7.82 19.60 -9.53
CA SER A 519 -7.17 20.50 -10.48
C SER A 519 -8.20 21.31 -11.27
N LEU A 520 -9.27 20.65 -11.76
CA LEU A 520 -10.38 21.30 -12.46
C LEU A 520 -11.20 22.23 -11.56
N PHE A 521 -11.37 21.82 -10.30
CA PHE A 521 -11.98 22.68 -9.28
C PHE A 521 -11.20 23.98 -9.09
N SER A 522 -9.87 23.88 -8.96
CA SER A 522 -8.98 25.02 -8.77
C SER A 522 -9.01 25.99 -9.95
N VAL A 523 -8.98 25.47 -11.19
CA VAL A 523 -9.10 26.27 -12.42
C VAL A 523 -10.41 27.06 -12.43
N THR A 524 -11.51 26.37 -12.10
CA THR A 524 -12.84 26.99 -12.11
C THR A 524 -12.90 28.14 -11.09
N GLU A 525 -12.38 27.94 -9.88
CA GLU A 525 -12.39 28.97 -8.84
C GLU A 525 -11.58 30.20 -9.25
N VAL A 526 -10.46 30.00 -9.97
CA VAL A 526 -9.68 31.11 -10.53
C VAL A 526 -10.49 31.87 -11.60
N TYR A 527 -11.15 31.18 -12.55
CA TYR A 527 -11.97 31.86 -13.56
C TYR A 527 -13.19 32.60 -12.98
N ILE A 528 -13.79 32.06 -11.92
CA ILE A 528 -14.84 32.76 -11.16
C ILE A 528 -14.28 34.04 -10.53
N GLY A 529 -13.09 33.98 -9.93
CA GLY A 529 -12.40 35.17 -9.38
C GLY A 529 -12.07 36.24 -10.42
N ILE A 530 -11.77 35.85 -11.66
CA ILE A 530 -11.53 36.79 -12.79
C ILE A 530 -12.85 37.41 -13.31
N GLY A 531 -14.00 36.80 -13.01
CA GLY A 531 -15.30 37.22 -13.55
C GLY A 531 -15.57 36.70 -14.97
N LYS A 532 -15.01 35.54 -15.33
CA LYS A 532 -15.17 34.88 -16.63
C LYS A 532 -16.09 33.65 -16.53
N PRO A 533 -17.42 33.81 -16.62
CA PRO A 533 -18.36 32.71 -16.38
C PRO A 533 -18.34 31.65 -17.48
N ALA A 534 -17.99 31.97 -18.73
CA ALA A 534 -18.02 31.01 -19.84
C ALA A 534 -16.93 29.95 -19.68
N GLU A 535 -15.69 30.37 -19.44
CA GLU A 535 -14.54 29.51 -19.18
C GLU A 535 -14.74 28.67 -17.90
N ALA A 536 -15.25 29.29 -16.82
CA ALA A 536 -15.60 28.58 -15.59
C ALA A 536 -16.66 27.48 -15.83
N THR A 537 -17.63 27.74 -16.73
CA THR A 537 -18.65 26.75 -17.08
C THR A 537 -18.07 25.55 -17.81
N ALA A 538 -17.15 25.79 -18.76
CA ALA A 538 -16.46 24.70 -19.46
C ALA A 538 -15.68 23.82 -18.47
N CYS A 539 -14.88 24.42 -17.58
CA CYS A 539 -14.12 23.66 -16.59
C CYS A 539 -15.01 22.91 -15.59
N THR A 540 -16.12 23.52 -15.15
CA THR A 540 -17.10 22.87 -14.27
C THR A 540 -17.81 21.73 -14.97
N GLN A 541 -18.08 21.86 -16.27
CA GLN A 541 -18.71 20.80 -17.05
C GLN A 541 -17.78 19.59 -17.19
N GLU A 542 -16.47 19.80 -17.40
CA GLU A 542 -15.49 18.72 -17.35
C GLU A 542 -15.46 18.03 -15.99
N ALA A 543 -15.47 18.80 -14.88
CA ALA A 543 -15.54 18.23 -13.55
C ALA A 543 -16.85 17.44 -13.31
N ALA A 544 -17.96 17.90 -13.89
CA ALA A 544 -19.26 17.24 -13.84
C ALA A 544 -19.30 15.95 -14.67
N ASN A 545 -18.53 15.86 -15.76
CA ASN A 545 -18.40 14.63 -16.55
C ASN A 545 -17.74 13.51 -15.71
N LEU A 546 -16.81 13.87 -14.82
CA LEU A 546 -16.16 12.92 -13.90
C LEU A 546 -17.06 12.57 -12.70
N PHE A 547 -17.63 13.58 -12.05
CA PHE A 547 -18.45 13.41 -10.85
C PHE A 547 -19.70 14.31 -10.89
N PRO A 548 -20.78 13.90 -11.56
CA PRO A 548 -21.93 14.77 -11.83
C PRO A 548 -22.69 15.18 -10.56
N MET A 549 -22.67 14.33 -9.53
CA MET A 549 -23.37 14.56 -8.25
C MET A 549 -22.43 15.04 -7.13
N SER A 550 -21.22 15.51 -7.45
CA SER A 550 -20.30 16.03 -6.43
C SER A 550 -20.79 17.37 -5.87
N HIS A 551 -20.87 17.50 -4.54
CA HIS A 551 -21.28 18.76 -3.89
C HIS A 551 -20.38 19.94 -4.27
N ASN A 552 -19.09 19.69 -4.57
CA ASN A 552 -18.16 20.71 -5.04
C ASN A 552 -18.54 21.22 -6.45
N VAL A 553 -18.93 20.33 -7.36
CA VAL A 553 -19.38 20.70 -8.71
C VAL A 553 -20.67 21.52 -8.64
N LEU A 554 -21.64 21.08 -7.83
CA LEU A 554 -22.90 21.79 -7.61
C LEU A 554 -22.67 23.18 -7.00
N TYR A 555 -21.75 23.29 -6.03
CA TYR A 555 -21.31 24.58 -5.49
C TYR A 555 -20.71 25.50 -6.56
N MET A 556 -19.83 24.99 -7.43
CA MET A 556 -19.24 25.81 -8.51
C MET A 556 -20.30 26.27 -9.52
N ARG A 557 -21.30 25.43 -9.84
CA ARG A 557 -22.44 25.85 -10.67
C ARG A 557 -23.24 26.98 -10.01
N GLY A 558 -23.45 26.90 -8.70
CA GLY A 558 -24.06 27.97 -7.91
C GLY A 558 -23.30 29.29 -8.02
N GLN A 559 -21.97 29.26 -7.87
CA GLN A 559 -21.13 30.45 -8.01
C GLN A 559 -21.13 31.02 -9.44
N ILE A 560 -21.15 30.17 -10.47
CA ILE A 560 -21.26 30.62 -11.86
C ILE A 560 -22.63 31.28 -12.11
N ALA A 561 -23.70 30.75 -11.52
CA ALA A 561 -25.03 31.36 -11.60
C ALA A 561 -25.09 32.72 -10.88
N GLU A 562 -24.45 32.87 -9.72
CA GLU A 562 -24.28 34.18 -9.05
C GLU A 562 -23.56 35.17 -9.96
N LEU A 563 -22.45 34.75 -10.59
CA LEU A 563 -21.66 35.59 -11.48
C LEU A 563 -22.45 36.03 -12.73
N ARG A 564 -23.42 35.23 -13.18
CA ARG A 564 -24.36 35.57 -14.25
C ARG A 564 -25.55 36.42 -13.78
N GLY A 565 -25.67 36.69 -12.48
CA GLY A 565 -26.78 37.43 -11.87
C GLY A 565 -28.06 36.61 -11.66
N SER A 566 -28.03 35.29 -11.86
CA SER A 566 -29.20 34.40 -11.74
C SER A 566 -29.33 33.83 -10.32
N MET A 567 -29.76 34.66 -9.36
CA MET A 567 -29.82 34.31 -7.93
C MET A 567 -30.73 33.12 -7.60
N ASP A 568 -31.87 32.98 -8.28
CA ASP A 568 -32.78 31.84 -8.06
C ASP A 568 -32.20 30.50 -8.56
N GLU A 569 -31.37 30.55 -9.60
CA GLU A 569 -30.65 29.36 -10.07
C GLU A 569 -29.50 29.02 -9.10
N ALA A 570 -28.73 30.01 -8.68
CA ALA A 570 -27.67 29.82 -7.69
C ALA A 570 -28.19 29.19 -6.40
N ARG A 571 -29.33 29.70 -5.90
CA ARG A 571 -30.01 29.15 -4.73
C ARG A 571 -30.31 27.66 -4.88
N ARG A 572 -30.91 27.24 -6.00
CA ARG A 572 -31.24 25.83 -6.26
C ARG A 572 -29.98 24.95 -6.27
N TRP A 573 -28.92 25.41 -6.92
CA TRP A 573 -27.65 24.68 -6.94
C TRP A 573 -27.04 24.52 -5.55
N TYR A 574 -27.11 25.53 -4.68
CA TYR A 574 -26.64 25.39 -3.29
C TYR A 574 -27.53 24.49 -2.45
N GLU A 575 -28.86 24.54 -2.64
CA GLU A 575 -29.80 23.61 -1.98
C GLU A 575 -29.50 22.16 -2.40
N GLU A 576 -29.23 21.90 -3.69
CA GLU A 576 -28.80 20.58 -4.17
C GLU A 576 -27.42 20.18 -3.62
N ALA A 577 -26.46 21.10 -3.56
CA ALA A 577 -25.15 20.82 -2.96
C ALA A 577 -25.26 20.41 -1.48
N LEU A 578 -26.16 21.06 -0.72
CA LEU A 578 -26.44 20.73 0.68
C LEU A 578 -27.28 19.47 0.85
N ALA A 579 -28.10 19.11 -0.14
CA ALA A 579 -28.79 17.82 -0.15
C ALA A 579 -27.79 16.65 -0.28
N ILE A 580 -26.68 16.84 -1.00
CA ILE A 580 -25.59 15.86 -1.10
C ILE A 580 -24.64 15.91 0.10
N SER A 581 -24.24 17.11 0.52
CA SER A 581 -23.32 17.31 1.65
C SER A 581 -23.90 18.35 2.62
N PRO A 582 -24.65 17.91 3.65
CA PRO A 582 -25.30 18.81 4.62
C PRO A 582 -24.33 19.67 5.44
N THR A 583 -23.05 19.31 5.46
CA THR A 583 -21.99 19.98 6.23
C THR A 583 -21.10 20.87 5.36
N HIS A 584 -21.45 21.11 4.09
CA HIS A 584 -20.64 21.95 3.20
C HIS A 584 -20.79 23.46 3.51
N VAL A 585 -19.90 23.96 4.38
CA VAL A 585 -19.92 25.33 4.93
C VAL A 585 -19.99 26.42 3.85
N LYS A 586 -19.25 26.29 2.74
CA LYS A 586 -19.25 27.30 1.66
C LYS A 586 -20.63 27.42 0.99
N SER A 587 -21.33 26.30 0.77
CA SER A 587 -22.72 26.34 0.24
C SER A 587 -23.69 26.94 1.25
N MET A 588 -23.54 26.64 2.55
CA MET A 588 -24.37 27.21 3.61
C MET A 588 -24.22 28.74 3.65
N GLN A 589 -22.99 29.24 3.58
CA GLN A 589 -22.69 30.67 3.56
C GLN A 589 -23.32 31.38 2.37
N ARG A 590 -23.12 30.86 1.14
CA ARG A 590 -23.67 31.48 -0.07
C ARG A 590 -25.19 31.45 -0.10
N LEU A 591 -25.79 30.33 0.31
CA LEU A 591 -27.24 30.22 0.46
C LEU A 591 -27.80 31.22 1.49
N ALA A 592 -27.13 31.37 2.64
CA ALA A 592 -27.53 32.33 3.66
C ALA A 592 -27.43 33.78 3.17
N LEU A 593 -26.41 34.11 2.38
CA LEU A 593 -26.25 35.43 1.76
C LEU A 593 -27.40 35.73 0.79
N ILE A 594 -27.80 34.77 -0.06
CA ILE A 594 -28.95 34.92 -0.96
C ILE A 594 -30.25 35.09 -0.13
N LEU A 595 -30.44 34.31 0.93
CA LEU A 595 -31.61 34.43 1.81
C LEU A 595 -31.66 35.77 2.55
N HIS A 596 -30.51 36.31 2.93
CA HIS A 596 -30.39 37.66 3.49
C HIS A 596 -30.84 38.72 2.49
N GLN A 597 -30.38 38.65 1.24
CA GLN A 597 -30.81 39.55 0.16
C GLN A 597 -32.33 39.46 -0.11
N LEU A 598 -32.93 38.28 0.08
CA LEU A 598 -34.38 38.07 -0.02
C LEU A 598 -35.18 38.51 1.23
N GLY A 599 -34.52 39.07 2.25
CA GLY A 599 -35.14 39.51 3.50
C GLY A 599 -35.57 38.36 4.44
N ARG A 600 -35.14 37.11 4.18
CA ARG A 600 -35.49 35.92 4.96
C ARG A 600 -34.50 35.69 6.10
N TYR A 601 -34.38 36.67 7.00
CA TYR A 601 -33.32 36.72 8.01
C TYR A 601 -33.32 35.54 8.99
N SER A 602 -34.47 35.02 9.40
CA SER A 602 -34.56 33.90 10.34
C SER A 602 -34.00 32.59 9.78
N LEU A 603 -34.25 32.32 8.49
CA LEU A 603 -33.70 31.17 7.77
C LEU A 603 -32.20 31.32 7.55
N ALA A 604 -31.76 32.52 7.14
CA ALA A 604 -30.33 32.81 6.96
C ALA A 604 -29.54 32.64 8.27
N GLU A 605 -30.06 33.17 9.39
CA GLU A 605 -29.45 33.03 10.70
C GLU A 605 -29.34 31.56 11.12
N LYS A 606 -30.40 30.76 10.93
CA LYS A 606 -30.38 29.33 11.25
C LYS A 606 -29.27 28.61 10.48
N ILE A 607 -29.20 28.81 9.17
CA ILE A 607 -28.18 28.18 8.32
C ILE A 607 -26.77 28.61 8.74
N LEU A 608 -26.57 29.88 9.08
CA LEU A 608 -25.27 30.38 9.53
C LEU A 608 -24.89 29.83 10.91
N ARG A 609 -25.84 29.69 11.84
CA ARG A 609 -25.59 29.04 13.14
C ARG A 609 -25.24 27.56 12.97
N ASP A 610 -25.92 26.86 12.06
CA ASP A 610 -25.57 25.48 11.71
C ASP A 610 -24.16 25.42 11.10
N ALA A 611 -23.80 26.37 10.23
CA ALA A 611 -22.47 26.48 9.64
C ALA A 611 -21.37 26.76 10.69
N VAL A 612 -21.67 27.56 11.73
CA VAL A 612 -20.77 27.80 12.87
C VAL A 612 -20.55 26.52 13.69
N GLN A 613 -21.56 25.66 13.83
CA GLN A 613 -21.37 24.35 14.50
C GLN A 613 -20.43 23.44 13.70
N VAL A 614 -20.51 23.47 12.37
CA VAL A 614 -19.63 22.67 11.51
C VAL A 614 -18.20 23.23 11.49
N ASN A 615 -18.04 24.55 11.33
CA ASN A 615 -16.73 25.19 11.35
C ASN A 615 -16.78 26.56 12.03
N SER A 616 -16.43 26.59 13.31
CA SER A 616 -16.39 27.81 14.11
C SER A 616 -15.24 28.76 13.72
N THR A 617 -14.28 28.32 12.91
CA THR A 617 -13.11 29.12 12.49
C THR A 617 -13.29 29.79 11.12
N ALA A 618 -14.45 29.62 10.48
CA ALA A 618 -14.77 30.27 9.22
C ALA A 618 -15.21 31.71 9.45
N HIS A 619 -14.29 32.67 9.30
CA HIS A 619 -14.57 34.10 9.49
C HIS A 619 -15.68 34.62 8.55
N GLU A 620 -15.79 34.10 7.32
CA GLU A 620 -16.82 34.50 6.36
C GLU A 620 -18.25 34.18 6.85
N VAL A 621 -18.41 33.10 7.61
CA VAL A 621 -19.70 32.72 8.22
C VAL A 621 -20.06 33.69 9.35
N TRP A 622 -19.09 34.07 10.18
CA TRP A 622 -19.29 35.06 11.25
C TRP A 622 -19.64 36.44 10.69
N ASN A 623 -19.00 36.86 9.60
CA ASN A 623 -19.37 38.08 8.89
C ASN A 623 -20.81 38.04 8.38
N GLY A 624 -21.20 36.97 7.67
CA GLY A 624 -22.57 36.81 7.20
C GLY A 624 -23.59 36.77 8.34
N LEU A 625 -23.23 36.19 9.49
CA LEU A 625 -24.09 36.18 10.68
C LEU A 625 -24.23 37.57 11.28
N GLY A 626 -23.15 38.35 11.33
CA GLY A 626 -23.17 39.75 11.75
C GLY A 626 -24.07 40.60 10.86
N GLU A 627 -23.98 40.46 9.54
CA GLU A 627 -24.84 41.17 8.57
C GLU A 627 -26.33 40.84 8.76
N VAL A 628 -26.65 39.56 8.96
CA VAL A 628 -28.03 39.12 9.22
C VAL A 628 -28.55 39.66 10.55
N LEU A 629 -27.74 39.61 11.62
CA LEU A 629 -28.13 40.11 12.94
C LEU A 629 -28.30 41.64 12.95
N GLN A 630 -27.45 42.36 12.22
CA GLN A 630 -27.57 43.80 12.03
C GLN A 630 -28.88 44.16 11.30
N ALA A 631 -29.22 43.42 10.24
CA ALA A 631 -30.50 43.62 9.52
C ALA A 631 -31.73 43.28 10.37
N GLN A 632 -31.59 42.43 11.39
CA GLN A 632 -32.64 42.16 12.39
C GLN A 632 -32.72 43.22 13.51
N GLY A 633 -31.74 44.15 13.61
CA GLY A 633 -31.66 45.16 14.66
C GLY A 633 -30.93 44.72 15.94
N ASN A 634 -30.23 43.58 15.90
CA ASN A 634 -29.47 43.04 17.03
C ASN A 634 -28.00 43.51 16.99
N ASP A 635 -27.77 44.83 17.08
CA ASP A 635 -26.46 45.43 16.85
C ASP A 635 -25.34 44.90 17.76
N ALA A 636 -25.64 44.64 19.04
CA ALA A 636 -24.65 44.14 20.00
C ALA A 636 -24.12 42.75 19.65
N ALA A 637 -25.00 41.86 19.19
CA ALA A 637 -24.60 40.51 18.74
C ALA A 637 -23.91 40.57 17.37
N ALA A 638 -24.30 41.51 16.51
CA ALA A 638 -23.64 41.75 15.24
C ALA A 638 -22.19 42.22 15.45
N THR A 639 -21.94 43.17 16.36
CA THR A 639 -20.57 43.63 16.66
C THR A 639 -19.69 42.52 17.21
N GLU A 640 -20.23 41.64 18.07
CA GLU A 640 -19.49 40.46 18.56
C GLU A 640 -19.12 39.50 17.40
N CYS A 641 -20.04 39.27 16.46
CA CYS A 641 -19.78 38.44 15.29
C CYS A 641 -18.70 39.05 14.38
N PHE A 642 -18.76 40.36 14.12
CA PHE A 642 -17.74 41.04 13.31
C PHE A 642 -16.36 41.05 13.98
N LEU A 643 -16.29 41.26 15.30
CA LEU A 643 -15.03 41.16 16.04
C LEU A 643 -14.43 39.75 15.93
N THR A 644 -15.26 38.71 16.13
CA THR A 644 -14.84 37.32 15.98
C THR A 644 -14.34 37.03 14.56
N ALA A 645 -15.01 37.55 13.54
CA ALA A 645 -14.60 37.40 12.15
C ALA A 645 -13.24 38.05 11.87
N LEU A 646 -12.99 39.25 12.41
CA LEU A 646 -11.70 39.94 12.25
C LEU A 646 -10.55 39.19 12.93
N GLU A 647 -10.78 38.67 14.14
CA GLU A 647 -9.78 37.85 14.86
C GLU A 647 -9.44 36.56 14.09
N LEU A 648 -10.45 35.91 13.53
CA LEU A 648 -10.27 34.69 12.74
C LEU A 648 -9.63 34.96 11.37
N GLU A 649 -9.93 36.09 10.72
CA GLU A 649 -9.32 36.45 9.44
C GLU A 649 -7.84 36.79 9.60
N ALA A 650 -7.47 37.48 10.69
CA ALA A 650 -6.09 37.79 11.03
C ALA A 650 -5.20 36.54 11.18
N SER A 651 -5.80 35.38 11.48
CA SER A 651 -5.11 34.10 11.62
C SER A 651 -5.51 33.08 10.54
N SER A 652 -6.14 33.53 9.44
CA SER A 652 -6.64 32.67 8.36
C SER A 652 -5.54 32.26 7.36
N PRO A 653 -5.21 30.96 7.23
CA PRO A 653 -4.27 30.49 6.22
C PRO A 653 -4.91 30.48 4.83
N ALA A 654 -4.08 30.50 3.78
CA ALA A 654 -4.54 30.42 2.39
C ALA A 654 -5.30 29.11 2.08
N VAL A 655 -4.90 28.02 2.73
CA VAL A 655 -5.56 26.70 2.67
C VAL A 655 -5.74 26.21 4.11
N PRO A 656 -6.87 25.55 4.46
CA PRO A 656 -7.08 25.01 5.81
C PRO A 656 -5.95 24.08 6.25
N PHE A 657 -5.48 24.20 7.50
CA PHE A 657 -4.42 23.36 8.04
C PHE A 657 -4.73 21.86 7.97
N THR A 658 -6.02 21.50 8.07
CA THR A 658 -6.50 20.11 7.99
C THR A 658 -6.40 19.49 6.60
N ILE A 659 -5.88 20.21 5.59
CA ILE A 659 -5.53 19.63 4.29
C ILE A 659 -4.41 18.60 4.42
N ILE A 660 -3.53 18.77 5.40
CA ILE A 660 -2.45 17.82 5.67
C ILE A 660 -3.05 16.61 6.41
N PRO A 661 -2.90 15.39 5.87
CA PRO A 661 -3.54 14.21 6.45
C PRO A 661 -2.99 13.89 7.84
N ARG A 662 -3.89 13.55 8.76
CA ARG A 662 -3.57 13.16 10.14
C ARG A 662 -3.48 11.63 10.22
N VAL A 663 -2.30 11.08 9.96
CA VAL A 663 -2.08 9.63 9.80
C VAL A 663 -0.86 9.17 10.62
N LEU A 664 -0.93 7.96 11.17
CA LEU A 664 0.17 7.30 11.88
C LEU A 664 1.27 6.72 10.98
#